data_AF-A0A8T5SLU9-F1
#
_entry.id   AF-A0A8T5SLU9-F1
#
_cell.length_a   1.000
_cell.length_b   1.000
_cell.length_c   1.000
_cell.angle_alpha   90.00
_cell.angle_beta   90.00
_cell.angle_gamma   90.00
#
_symmetry.space_group_name_H-M   'P 1'
#
loop_
_entity.id
_entity.type
_entity.pdbx_description
1 polymer ?
#
loop_
_entity_poly.entity_id
_entity_poly.type
_entity_poly.pdbx_seq_one_letter_code
_entity_poly.pdbx_strand_id
1 'polypeptide(L)'
;MDKGSLGSNDTAPLSHEIVTILETPAVDLTYDENYLYAACRDRRVRVWSKTDWKIVTELGETDTPPLDVDVDDTQVFATCERRVYVWKKETWGLTGWFELSYQALTSILHGDYFYVGASDGRLVSIQKDTHETSSWQLHKSDLTSLWSDDKIICTGTKKEEPIVWLKEHDTAPSELARLDKKGKGGVLSGNNEFVLVGNSTGEIAVYDRVEWELVRTLKSRSSNSVSSMWASNYYLVAAMANGSLTIWDLKRGEEIGEVTLNGQKIEWIEADHDLLYIATQEGITIIRLLTSGSPLDVCSDSPPILTDSLLKTSPYDVLEGALQLDKKANQHYQDGMFHEAVLEYEHALQILIDNTHALQEVPEERQLLTDELNTRLSKALLKAKIQELQTIGHEIRQLSEELDVRKRTDRTPEDIERLWGLADRAIKESYALAEAQASDMLSYQLTHVVETLETDLNEAMSKFNVFQETINQATALTRQISNEWRWKERKRTKLPERKEFLEGAMEKLGIALEQADPEGEVKRILSGALDEYRRVYSQIDRIVTSYVSEQDTSFTSKEEAQEAIDGLLSVMPKKIEALQTIEDETERDLEEKRIATALEQALETANMFKMKAESKAIQTEFEKIRPQEQPRKSDEDE
;
A
#
# COMPACT_ATOMS: atom_id res chain seq x y z
N MET A 1 14.76 -67.30 -11.55
CA MET A 1 15.33 -66.01 -11.10
C MET A 1 14.68 -64.95 -11.96
N ASP A 2 13.50 -64.49 -11.56
CA ASP A 2 12.81 -63.38 -12.19
C ASP A 2 12.44 -62.42 -11.06
N LYS A 3 13.10 -61.26 -11.04
CA LYS A 3 12.75 -60.16 -10.14
C LYS A 3 11.62 -59.37 -10.80
N GLY A 4 10.39 -59.65 -10.38
CA GLY A 4 9.23 -58.82 -10.70
C GLY A 4 9.37 -57.45 -10.04
N SER A 5 9.27 -56.39 -10.84
CA SER A 5 9.17 -55.01 -10.40
C SER A 5 7.79 -54.80 -9.76
N LEU A 6 7.76 -54.75 -8.44
CA LEU A 6 6.66 -54.16 -7.68
C LEU A 6 6.98 -52.68 -7.50
N GLY A 7 6.22 -51.85 -8.22
CA GLY A 7 6.16 -50.40 -8.06
C GLY A 7 4.77 -49.97 -8.49
N SER A 8 3.76 -50.23 -7.64
CA SER A 8 2.49 -49.51 -7.74
C SER A 8 2.67 -48.19 -7.00
N ASN A 9 2.68 -47.10 -7.75
CA ASN A 9 2.36 -45.79 -7.21
C ASN A 9 0.86 -45.81 -6.90
N ASP A 10 0.50 -46.22 -5.68
CA ASP A 10 -0.86 -46.11 -5.16
C ASP A 10 -1.06 -44.69 -4.61
N THR A 11 -1.12 -43.70 -5.50
CA THR A 11 -1.70 -42.40 -5.18
C THR A 11 -3.21 -42.55 -5.15
N ALA A 12 -3.86 -42.09 -4.08
CA ALA A 12 -5.31 -42.07 -3.99
C ALA A 12 -5.89 -41.36 -5.23
N PRO A 13 -6.90 -41.93 -5.91
CA PRO A 13 -7.37 -41.36 -7.16
C PRO A 13 -8.05 -40.01 -6.90
N LEU A 14 -7.48 -38.95 -7.45
CA LEU A 14 -8.14 -37.66 -7.56
C LEU A 14 -9.43 -37.85 -8.37
N SER A 15 -10.54 -37.39 -7.81
CA SER A 15 -11.85 -37.40 -8.47
C SER A 15 -12.46 -36.01 -8.40
N HIS A 16 -13.53 -35.78 -9.16
CA HIS A 16 -14.22 -34.49 -9.19
C HIS A 16 -15.72 -34.71 -9.24
N GLU A 17 -16.45 -33.76 -8.66
CA GLU A 17 -17.89 -33.63 -8.76
C GLU A 17 -18.22 -32.34 -9.50
N ILE A 18 -19.13 -32.39 -10.48
CA ILE A 18 -19.64 -31.18 -11.13
C ILE A 18 -20.72 -30.59 -10.23
N VAL A 19 -20.44 -29.43 -9.64
CA VAL A 19 -21.38 -28.71 -8.76
C VAL A 19 -22.44 -28.01 -9.60
N THR A 20 -22.02 -27.29 -10.64
CA THR A 20 -22.93 -26.61 -11.57
C THR A 20 -22.24 -26.31 -12.90
N ILE A 21 -23.05 -26.06 -13.93
CA ILE A 21 -22.61 -25.61 -15.24
C ILE A 21 -23.41 -24.35 -15.58
N LEU A 22 -22.71 -23.26 -15.86
CA LEU A 22 -23.31 -22.01 -16.30
C LEU A 22 -23.12 -21.92 -17.82
N GLU A 23 -24.22 -21.93 -18.58
CA GLU A 23 -24.22 -21.91 -20.06
C GLU A 23 -23.86 -20.53 -20.63
N THR A 24 -22.78 -19.92 -20.15
CA THR A 24 -22.28 -18.62 -20.59
C THR A 24 -20.79 -18.72 -20.91
N PRO A 25 -20.40 -18.63 -22.19
CA PRO A 25 -19.00 -18.63 -22.59
C PRO A 25 -18.23 -17.48 -21.94
N ALA A 26 -17.16 -17.82 -21.22
CA ALA A 26 -16.28 -16.88 -20.56
C ALA A 26 -14.83 -17.06 -21.04
N VAL A 27 -14.06 -15.97 -21.01
CA VAL A 27 -12.63 -15.98 -21.32
C VAL A 27 -11.78 -15.94 -20.05
N ASP A 28 -12.30 -15.29 -19.01
CA ASP A 28 -11.61 -15.07 -17.75
C ASP A 28 -12.62 -15.02 -16.58
N LEU A 29 -12.15 -15.36 -15.38
CA LEU A 29 -12.95 -15.47 -14.17
C LEU A 29 -12.20 -14.88 -12.98
N THR A 30 -12.94 -14.21 -12.10
CA THR A 30 -12.46 -13.81 -10.78
C THR A 30 -13.59 -13.91 -9.76
N TYR A 31 -13.29 -13.84 -8.48
CA TYR A 31 -14.30 -13.97 -7.44
C TYR A 31 -14.00 -13.10 -6.22
N ASP A 32 -15.04 -12.84 -5.42
CA ASP A 32 -14.92 -12.37 -4.05
C ASP A 32 -15.67 -13.32 -3.10
N GLU A 33 -15.82 -12.97 -1.82
CA GLU A 33 -16.51 -13.82 -0.85
C GLU A 33 -17.94 -14.24 -1.26
N ASN A 34 -18.65 -13.40 -2.04
CA ASN A 34 -20.08 -13.57 -2.29
C ASN A 34 -20.41 -13.92 -3.75
N TYR A 35 -19.55 -13.50 -4.69
CA TYR A 35 -19.86 -13.51 -6.11
C TYR A 35 -18.72 -14.10 -6.97
N LEU A 36 -19.13 -14.70 -8.08
CA LEU A 36 -18.26 -15.07 -9.19
C LEU A 36 -18.49 -14.07 -10.34
N TYR A 37 -17.42 -13.53 -10.89
CA TYR A 37 -17.41 -12.57 -11.98
C TYR A 37 -16.80 -13.24 -13.21
N ALA A 38 -17.41 -13.03 -14.38
CA ALA A 38 -16.87 -13.57 -15.63
C ALA A 38 -16.82 -12.53 -16.74
N ALA A 39 -15.68 -12.47 -17.43
CA ALA A 39 -15.51 -11.79 -18.70
C ALA A 39 -16.14 -12.63 -19.82
N CYS A 40 -17.31 -12.23 -20.31
CA CYS A 40 -18.05 -12.99 -21.31
C CYS A 40 -17.75 -12.51 -22.74
N ARG A 41 -17.76 -13.46 -23.69
CA ARG A 41 -17.49 -13.18 -25.12
C ARG A 41 -18.53 -12.27 -25.79
N ASP A 42 -19.69 -12.10 -25.17
CA ASP A 42 -20.80 -11.29 -25.66
C ASP A 42 -20.73 -9.82 -25.19
N ARG A 43 -19.53 -9.33 -24.84
CA ARG A 43 -19.26 -7.93 -24.45
C ARG A 43 -19.91 -7.51 -23.13
N ARG A 44 -20.05 -8.48 -22.23
CA ARG A 44 -20.61 -8.28 -20.90
C ARG A 44 -19.70 -8.93 -19.88
N VAL A 45 -19.72 -8.36 -18.67
CA VAL A 45 -19.29 -9.05 -17.47
C VAL A 45 -20.54 -9.51 -16.73
N ARG A 46 -20.59 -10.76 -16.34
CA ARG A 46 -21.72 -11.31 -15.57
C ARG A 46 -21.28 -11.65 -14.16
N VAL A 47 -22.21 -11.47 -13.23
CA VAL A 47 -21.99 -11.68 -11.80
C VAL A 47 -23.00 -12.72 -11.31
N TRP A 48 -22.51 -13.81 -10.74
CA TRP A 48 -23.34 -14.88 -10.15
C TRP A 48 -23.16 -14.90 -8.64
N SER A 49 -24.23 -15.20 -7.90
CA SER A 49 -24.11 -15.49 -6.47
C SER A 49 -23.50 -16.87 -6.26
N LYS A 50 -22.50 -16.99 -5.38
CA LYS A 50 -21.96 -18.29 -4.97
C LYS A 50 -22.94 -19.13 -4.15
N THR A 51 -24.00 -18.52 -3.60
CA THR A 51 -24.97 -19.22 -2.76
C THR A 51 -25.94 -20.10 -3.55
N ASP A 52 -26.38 -19.64 -4.73
CA ASP A 52 -27.39 -20.31 -5.54
C ASP A 52 -27.10 -20.34 -7.05
N TRP A 53 -25.94 -19.81 -7.45
CA TRP A 53 -25.46 -19.74 -8.83
C TRP A 53 -26.43 -19.03 -9.80
N LYS A 54 -27.24 -18.10 -9.29
CA LYS A 54 -28.06 -17.22 -10.14
C LYS A 54 -27.33 -15.95 -10.51
N ILE A 55 -27.64 -15.44 -11.70
CA ILE A 55 -27.16 -14.14 -12.17
C ILE A 55 -27.75 -13.05 -11.26
N VAL A 56 -26.87 -12.29 -10.62
CA VAL A 56 -27.17 -11.13 -9.79
C VAL A 56 -27.29 -9.90 -10.67
N THR A 57 -26.34 -9.72 -11.58
CA THR A 57 -26.32 -8.61 -12.52
C THR A 57 -25.53 -8.94 -13.78
N GLU A 58 -25.80 -8.18 -14.84
CA GLU A 58 -25.00 -8.16 -16.06
C GLU A 58 -24.46 -6.74 -16.25
N LEU A 59 -23.15 -6.59 -16.13
CA LEU A 59 -22.44 -5.33 -16.34
C LEU A 59 -22.03 -5.26 -17.81
N GLY A 60 -22.41 -4.22 -18.52
CA GLY A 60 -21.88 -4.07 -19.88
C GLY A 60 -22.58 -3.06 -20.77
N GLU A 61 -21.77 -2.58 -21.69
CA GLU A 61 -21.98 -2.17 -23.09
C GLU A 61 -20.55 -1.92 -23.63
N THR A 62 -19.65 -2.89 -23.41
CA THR A 62 -18.23 -2.69 -23.72
C THR A 62 -18.06 -2.63 -25.24
N ASP A 63 -17.05 -1.87 -25.68
CA ASP A 63 -16.74 -1.67 -27.09
C ASP A 63 -16.26 -2.96 -27.76
N THR A 64 -15.49 -3.76 -27.03
CA THR A 64 -14.98 -5.07 -27.43
C THR A 64 -15.25 -6.11 -26.34
N PRO A 65 -15.22 -7.42 -26.64
CA PRO A 65 -15.34 -8.44 -25.62
C PRO A 65 -14.26 -8.24 -24.54
N PRO A 66 -14.61 -8.22 -23.24
CA PRO A 66 -13.64 -8.21 -22.17
C PRO A 66 -12.65 -9.37 -22.35
N LEU A 67 -11.38 -9.07 -22.16
CA LEU A 67 -10.27 -10.01 -22.16
C LEU A 67 -10.12 -10.62 -20.77
N ASP A 68 -10.09 -9.75 -19.75
CA ASP A 68 -9.91 -10.11 -18.34
C ASP A 68 -10.90 -9.31 -17.45
N VAL A 69 -11.19 -9.85 -16.28
CA VAL A 69 -12.02 -9.26 -15.22
C VAL A 69 -11.29 -9.35 -13.88
N ASP A 70 -11.18 -8.20 -13.21
CA ASP A 70 -10.55 -8.09 -11.89
C ASP A 70 -11.51 -7.39 -10.92
N VAL A 71 -11.39 -7.65 -9.62
CA VAL A 71 -12.25 -7.05 -8.60
C VAL A 71 -11.45 -6.64 -7.35
N ASP A 72 -11.82 -5.50 -6.76
CA ASP A 72 -11.42 -5.14 -5.39
C ASP A 72 -12.64 -5.08 -4.46
N ASP A 73 -12.48 -4.59 -3.24
CA ASP A 73 -13.57 -4.52 -2.26
C ASP A 73 -14.77 -3.65 -2.71
N THR A 74 -14.56 -2.71 -3.63
CA THR A 74 -15.51 -1.65 -3.99
C THR A 74 -15.90 -1.62 -5.47
N GLN A 75 -15.06 -2.15 -6.35
CA GLN A 75 -15.11 -1.98 -7.79
C GLN A 75 -14.91 -3.29 -8.55
N VAL A 76 -15.46 -3.31 -9.76
CA VAL A 76 -15.24 -4.35 -10.78
C VAL A 76 -14.57 -3.68 -11.97
N PHE A 77 -13.50 -4.30 -12.46
CA PHE A 77 -12.71 -3.85 -13.59
C PHE A 77 -12.88 -4.86 -14.74
N ALA A 78 -13.07 -4.37 -15.96
CA ALA A 78 -13.05 -5.21 -17.15
C ALA A 78 -12.09 -4.64 -18.18
N THR A 79 -11.04 -5.39 -18.49
CA THR A 79 -10.06 -5.02 -19.51
C THR A 79 -10.59 -5.41 -20.88
N CYS A 80 -10.75 -4.42 -21.74
CA CYS A 80 -11.09 -4.55 -23.16
C CYS A 80 -9.90 -4.09 -24.01
N GLU A 81 -9.94 -4.31 -25.32
CA GLU A 81 -8.78 -4.04 -26.19
C GLU A 81 -8.20 -2.63 -26.07
N ARG A 82 -9.05 -1.61 -25.87
CA ARG A 82 -8.62 -0.20 -25.78
C ARG A 82 -9.06 0.50 -24.50
N ARG A 83 -9.79 -0.19 -23.62
CA ARG A 83 -10.42 0.43 -22.46
C ARG A 83 -10.43 -0.50 -21.28
N VAL A 84 -10.33 0.06 -20.08
CA VAL A 84 -10.63 -0.65 -18.84
C VAL A 84 -11.88 -0.02 -18.24
N TYR A 85 -12.99 -0.75 -18.23
CA TYR A 85 -14.24 -0.26 -17.66
C TYR A 85 -14.28 -0.52 -16.15
N VAL A 86 -14.90 0.40 -15.41
CA VAL A 86 -14.96 0.35 -13.95
C VAL A 86 -16.40 0.51 -13.49
N TRP A 87 -16.90 -0.46 -12.70
CA TRP A 87 -18.23 -0.41 -12.07
C TRP A 87 -18.10 -0.43 -10.56
N LYS A 88 -19.04 0.21 -9.86
CA LYS A 88 -19.10 0.17 -8.40
C LYS A 88 -19.94 -1.02 -7.90
N LYS A 89 -19.37 -1.92 -7.08
CA LYS A 89 -20.03 -3.13 -6.57
C LYS A 89 -21.34 -2.85 -5.84
N GLU A 90 -21.39 -1.80 -5.01
CA GLU A 90 -22.60 -1.45 -4.23
C GLU A 90 -23.83 -1.16 -5.09
N THR A 91 -23.63 -0.57 -6.28
CA THR A 91 -24.73 -0.08 -7.13
C THR A 91 -24.82 -0.79 -8.47
N TRP A 92 -23.78 -1.54 -8.84
CA TRP A 92 -23.55 -2.08 -10.18
C TRP A 92 -23.53 -1.02 -11.28
N GLY A 93 -23.42 0.27 -10.92
CA GLY A 93 -23.36 1.39 -11.84
C GLY A 93 -21.96 1.56 -12.42
N LEU A 94 -21.90 1.91 -13.72
CA LEU A 94 -20.65 2.27 -14.39
C LEU A 94 -20.11 3.57 -13.78
N THR A 95 -18.91 3.50 -13.20
CA THR A 95 -18.17 4.65 -12.67
C THR A 95 -17.49 5.42 -13.80
N GLY A 96 -16.88 4.70 -14.74
CA GLY A 96 -16.15 5.27 -15.86
C GLY A 96 -15.31 4.24 -16.61
N TRP A 97 -14.38 4.71 -17.42
CA TRP A 97 -13.39 3.85 -18.08
C TRP A 97 -12.04 4.58 -18.24
N PHE A 98 -10.96 3.80 -18.27
CA PHE A 98 -9.63 4.26 -18.65
C PHE A 98 -9.43 4.00 -20.14
N GLU A 99 -8.98 4.99 -20.91
CA GLU A 99 -8.63 4.81 -22.32
C GLU A 99 -7.14 4.43 -22.42
N LEU A 100 -6.87 3.31 -23.06
CA LEU A 100 -5.53 2.80 -23.25
C LEU A 100 -4.93 3.33 -24.56
N SER A 101 -3.67 3.76 -24.48
CA SER A 101 -2.91 4.18 -25.67
C SER A 101 -2.52 3.00 -26.56
N TYR A 102 -2.48 1.79 -26.00
CA TYR A 102 -2.02 0.56 -26.63
C TYR A 102 -3.10 -0.51 -26.54
N GLN A 103 -3.04 -1.50 -27.42
CA GLN A 103 -4.00 -2.61 -27.40
C GLN A 103 -3.68 -3.54 -26.22
N ALA A 104 -4.61 -3.68 -25.28
CA ALA A 104 -4.50 -4.62 -24.16
C ALA A 104 -4.57 -6.07 -24.66
N LEU A 105 -3.87 -6.95 -23.95
CA LEU A 105 -3.84 -8.39 -24.17
C LEU A 105 -4.06 -9.19 -22.89
N THR A 106 -3.69 -8.63 -21.74
CA THR A 106 -3.94 -9.19 -20.41
C THR A 106 -3.91 -8.07 -19.36
N SER A 107 -4.52 -8.28 -18.20
CA SER A 107 -4.39 -7.43 -17.02
C SER A 107 -4.30 -8.23 -15.74
N ILE A 108 -3.87 -7.56 -14.68
CA ILE A 108 -3.95 -8.03 -13.31
C ILE A 108 -4.09 -6.85 -12.37
N LEU A 109 -5.02 -6.95 -11.42
CA LEU A 109 -5.14 -6.02 -10.31
C LEU A 109 -4.32 -6.52 -9.11
N HIS A 110 -3.41 -5.68 -8.59
CA HIS A 110 -2.70 -6.00 -7.34
C HIS A 110 -2.49 -4.74 -6.48
N GLY A 111 -3.12 -4.73 -5.29
CA GLY A 111 -3.09 -3.59 -4.38
C GLY A 111 -3.80 -2.36 -4.95
N ASP A 112 -3.06 -1.25 -5.08
CA ASP A 112 -3.58 0.02 -5.62
C ASP A 112 -3.33 0.20 -7.12
N TYR A 113 -2.65 -0.75 -7.75
CA TYR A 113 -2.23 -0.68 -9.14
C TYR A 113 -2.91 -1.74 -10.00
N PHE A 114 -3.38 -1.27 -11.16
CA PHE A 114 -3.88 -2.10 -12.23
C PHE A 114 -2.81 -2.18 -13.33
N TYR A 115 -2.29 -3.38 -13.57
CA TYR A 115 -1.26 -3.61 -14.57
C TYR A 115 -1.88 -4.20 -15.83
N VAL A 116 -1.62 -3.60 -16.98
CA VAL A 116 -2.10 -4.04 -18.28
C VAL A 116 -0.92 -4.40 -19.17
N GLY A 117 -0.91 -5.64 -19.64
CA GLY A 117 -0.01 -6.10 -20.68
C GLY A 117 -0.58 -5.78 -22.04
N ALA A 118 0.20 -5.05 -22.84
CA ALA A 118 -0.23 -4.55 -24.12
C ALA A 118 0.64 -5.07 -25.28
N SER A 119 0.15 -4.81 -26.49
CA SER A 119 0.87 -5.05 -27.74
C SER A 119 2.25 -4.41 -27.74
N ASP A 120 3.13 -4.94 -28.58
CA ASP A 120 4.53 -4.55 -28.71
C ASP A 120 5.38 -4.81 -27.46
N GLY A 121 4.85 -5.40 -26.37
CA GLY A 121 5.61 -5.72 -25.17
C GLY A 121 5.63 -4.61 -24.12
N ARG A 122 4.55 -3.81 -24.09
CA ARG A 122 4.39 -2.72 -23.13
C ARG A 122 3.64 -3.16 -21.89
N LEU A 123 4.11 -2.68 -20.74
CA LEU A 123 3.38 -2.72 -19.48
C LEU A 123 2.82 -1.33 -19.23
N VAL A 124 1.51 -1.24 -19.03
CA VAL A 124 0.83 -0.02 -18.57
C VAL A 124 0.44 -0.23 -17.11
N SER A 125 0.77 0.72 -16.24
CA SER A 125 0.30 0.74 -14.85
C SER A 125 -0.70 1.88 -14.70
N ILE A 126 -1.82 1.62 -14.04
CA ILE A 126 -2.88 2.58 -13.74
C ILE A 126 -3.12 2.54 -12.24
N GLN A 127 -2.94 3.66 -11.55
CA GLN A 127 -3.26 3.76 -10.13
C GLN A 127 -4.77 4.00 -9.94
N LYS A 128 -5.43 3.17 -9.14
CA LYS A 128 -6.91 3.13 -9.05
C LYS A 128 -7.55 4.43 -8.55
N ASP A 129 -6.91 5.11 -7.58
CA ASP A 129 -7.49 6.27 -6.91
C ASP A 129 -7.15 7.59 -7.60
N THR A 130 -5.93 7.72 -8.13
CA THR A 130 -5.42 8.95 -8.76
C THR A 130 -5.67 8.97 -10.26
N HIS A 131 -5.92 7.80 -10.86
CA HIS A 131 -6.01 7.60 -12.30
C HIS A 131 -4.70 7.92 -13.04
N GLU A 132 -3.56 7.95 -12.34
CA GLU A 132 -2.26 8.17 -12.94
C GLU A 132 -1.84 6.95 -13.75
N THR A 133 -1.44 7.20 -15.01
CA THR A 133 -1.04 6.15 -15.95
C THR A 133 0.44 6.26 -16.28
N SER A 134 1.16 5.16 -16.15
CA SER A 134 2.55 5.03 -16.61
C SER A 134 2.66 3.89 -17.61
N SER A 135 3.61 3.99 -18.56
CA SER A 135 3.82 2.94 -19.56
C SER A 135 5.29 2.72 -19.85
N TRP A 136 5.70 1.45 -19.93
CA TRP A 136 7.09 1.06 -20.15
C TRP A 136 7.18 -0.03 -21.22
N GLN A 137 8.19 0.12 -22.09
CA GLN A 137 8.51 -0.87 -23.13
C GLN A 137 9.47 -1.91 -22.54
N LEU A 138 8.94 -3.06 -22.13
CA LEU A 138 9.71 -4.08 -21.40
C LEU A 138 10.21 -5.20 -22.34
N HIS A 139 9.37 -5.60 -23.30
CA HIS A 139 9.69 -6.64 -24.28
C HIS A 139 9.68 -6.08 -25.71
N LYS A 140 10.14 -6.87 -26.69
CA LYS A 140 10.02 -6.55 -28.12
C LYS A 140 8.77 -7.18 -28.76
N SER A 141 8.13 -8.09 -28.06
CA SER A 141 6.96 -8.83 -28.48
C SER A 141 5.84 -8.68 -27.46
N ASP A 142 4.63 -8.88 -27.95
CA ASP A 142 3.38 -8.78 -27.20
C ASP A 142 3.43 -9.42 -25.81
N LEU A 143 3.01 -8.65 -24.82
CA LEU A 143 2.93 -9.10 -23.44
C LEU A 143 1.63 -9.88 -23.25
N THR A 144 1.73 -11.20 -23.15
CA THR A 144 0.57 -12.12 -23.20
C THR A 144 0.22 -12.74 -21.86
N SER A 145 1.05 -12.57 -20.85
CA SER A 145 0.78 -13.06 -19.50
C SER A 145 1.47 -12.19 -18.48
N LEU A 146 0.79 -11.97 -17.36
CA LEU A 146 1.24 -11.21 -16.21
C LEU A 146 0.98 -12.01 -14.94
N TRP A 147 1.86 -11.83 -13.97
CA TRP A 147 1.60 -12.21 -12.58
C TRP A 147 2.28 -11.17 -11.69
N SER A 148 1.69 -10.87 -10.53
CA SER A 148 2.21 -9.85 -9.64
C SER A 148 1.85 -10.13 -8.19
N ASP A 149 2.69 -9.62 -7.28
CA ASP A 149 2.43 -9.55 -5.84
C ASP A 149 2.89 -8.21 -5.28
N ASP A 150 2.98 -8.04 -3.95
CA ASP A 150 3.33 -6.75 -3.33
C ASP A 150 4.69 -6.19 -3.75
N LYS A 151 5.63 -7.03 -4.16
CA LYS A 151 7.03 -6.66 -4.43
C LYS A 151 7.41 -6.71 -5.89
N ILE A 152 6.86 -7.64 -6.66
CA ILE A 152 7.34 -7.92 -8.01
C ILE A 152 6.22 -7.99 -9.05
N ILE A 153 6.62 -7.83 -10.30
CA ILE A 153 5.81 -8.08 -11.49
C ILE A 153 6.59 -9.07 -12.34
N CYS A 154 5.97 -10.18 -12.72
CA CYS A 154 6.51 -11.11 -13.70
C CYS A 154 5.79 -10.91 -15.03
N THR A 155 6.58 -10.75 -16.10
CA THR A 155 6.07 -10.46 -17.45
C THR A 155 6.42 -11.60 -18.39
N GLY A 156 5.43 -12.04 -19.18
CA GLY A 156 5.55 -13.17 -20.09
C GLY A 156 5.14 -12.83 -21.51
N THR A 157 5.90 -13.33 -22.48
CA THR A 157 5.58 -13.23 -23.91
C THR A 157 5.70 -14.60 -24.57
N LYS A 158 5.06 -14.80 -25.73
CA LYS A 158 5.18 -16.06 -26.48
C LYS A 158 6.55 -16.29 -27.13
N LYS A 159 7.39 -15.25 -27.24
CA LYS A 159 8.62 -15.28 -28.08
C LYS A 159 9.91 -15.10 -27.30
N GLU A 160 9.86 -14.44 -26.15
CA GLU A 160 10.98 -14.09 -25.29
C GLU A 160 10.89 -14.86 -23.97
N GLU A 161 11.97 -14.82 -23.19
CA GLU A 161 11.99 -15.33 -21.82
C GLU A 161 11.10 -14.49 -20.89
N PRO A 162 10.46 -15.09 -19.88
CA PRO A 162 9.81 -14.33 -18.83
C PRO A 162 10.83 -13.52 -18.02
N ILE A 163 10.44 -12.32 -17.60
CA ILE A 163 11.30 -11.41 -16.84
C ILE A 163 10.58 -11.02 -15.56
N VAL A 164 11.33 -10.99 -14.46
CA VAL A 164 10.87 -10.53 -13.15
C VAL A 164 11.39 -9.13 -12.92
N TRP A 165 10.49 -8.24 -12.49
CA TRP A 165 10.75 -6.84 -12.23
C TRP A 165 10.43 -6.51 -10.77
N LEU A 166 11.25 -5.69 -10.14
CA LEU A 166 10.94 -5.09 -8.85
C LEU A 166 9.97 -3.93 -9.05
N LYS A 167 8.94 -3.87 -8.22
CA LYS A 167 8.04 -2.72 -8.13
C LYS A 167 8.77 -1.58 -7.45
N GLU A 168 8.81 -0.43 -8.12
CA GLU A 168 9.32 0.81 -7.56
C GLU A 168 8.18 1.83 -7.50
N HIS A 169 8.13 2.61 -6.42
CA HIS A 169 7.14 3.67 -6.28
C HIS A 169 7.41 4.77 -7.32
N ASP A 170 6.39 5.20 -8.06
CA ASP A 170 6.42 6.28 -9.07
C ASP A 170 7.48 6.18 -10.18
N THR A 171 8.14 5.03 -10.37
CA THR A 171 9.19 4.87 -11.38
C THR A 171 9.06 3.58 -12.17
N ALA A 172 9.89 3.45 -13.21
CA ALA A 172 9.88 2.25 -14.04
C ALA A 172 10.32 1.02 -13.24
N PRO A 173 9.65 -0.14 -13.39
CA PRO A 173 10.08 -1.38 -12.76
C PRO A 173 11.53 -1.70 -13.14
N SER A 174 12.33 -2.15 -12.18
CA SER A 174 13.74 -2.51 -12.39
C SER A 174 13.88 -4.01 -12.63
N GLU A 175 14.69 -4.42 -13.61
CA GLU A 175 14.89 -5.84 -13.96
C GLU A 175 15.59 -6.55 -12.79
N LEU A 176 14.94 -7.56 -12.19
CA LEU A 176 15.53 -8.40 -11.15
C LEU A 176 16.18 -9.66 -11.73
N ALA A 177 15.45 -10.36 -12.59
CA ALA A 177 15.90 -11.64 -13.13
C ALA A 177 15.23 -11.98 -14.46
N ARG A 178 15.94 -12.76 -15.28
CA ARG A 178 15.43 -13.40 -16.50
C ARG A 178 15.30 -14.90 -16.26
N LEU A 179 14.11 -15.44 -16.42
CA LEU A 179 13.81 -16.84 -16.11
C LEU A 179 14.02 -17.71 -17.36
N ASP A 180 15.25 -18.19 -17.61
CA ASP A 180 15.57 -19.08 -18.77
C ASP A 180 16.43 -20.32 -18.44
N LYS A 181 16.12 -21.42 -19.16
CA LYS A 181 17.09 -22.27 -19.92
C LYS A 181 16.46 -23.46 -20.67
N LYS A 182 15.13 -23.71 -20.61
CA LYS A 182 14.50 -24.89 -21.23
C LYS A 182 13.27 -24.64 -22.12
N GLY A 183 12.77 -23.41 -22.23
CA GLY A 183 11.66 -23.11 -23.14
C GLY A 183 11.15 -21.68 -23.04
N LYS A 184 10.54 -21.20 -24.12
CA LYS A 184 9.82 -19.92 -24.16
C LYS A 184 8.54 -20.08 -23.33
N GLY A 185 8.32 -19.16 -22.39
CA GLY A 185 7.14 -19.17 -21.52
C GLY A 185 5.87 -18.74 -22.26
N GLY A 186 4.71 -19.14 -21.77
CA GLY A 186 3.42 -18.73 -22.32
C GLY A 186 2.46 -18.20 -21.26
N VAL A 187 2.40 -18.88 -20.11
CA VAL A 187 1.49 -18.58 -18.99
C VAL A 187 2.30 -18.48 -17.71
N LEU A 188 2.05 -17.43 -16.94
CA LEU A 188 2.67 -17.15 -15.66
C LEU A 188 1.68 -17.36 -14.52
N SER A 189 2.20 -17.82 -13.38
CA SER A 189 1.51 -17.83 -12.10
C SER A 189 2.58 -17.84 -11.01
N GLY A 190 2.21 -17.72 -9.75
CA GLY A 190 3.17 -17.69 -8.66
C GLY A 190 2.51 -17.64 -7.30
N ASN A 191 3.33 -17.82 -6.27
CA ASN A 191 2.94 -17.78 -4.86
C ASN A 191 4.07 -17.10 -4.06
N ASN A 192 4.05 -17.21 -2.72
CA ASN A 192 5.04 -16.56 -1.86
C ASN A 192 6.49 -17.07 -2.03
N GLU A 193 6.67 -18.29 -2.54
CA GLU A 193 7.98 -18.96 -2.65
C GLU A 193 8.47 -19.13 -4.08
N PHE A 194 7.55 -19.30 -5.03
CA PHE A 194 7.86 -19.69 -6.40
C PHE A 194 7.20 -18.81 -7.45
N VAL A 195 7.90 -18.64 -8.58
CA VAL A 195 7.32 -18.21 -9.85
C VAL A 195 7.24 -19.41 -10.77
N LEU A 196 6.08 -19.60 -11.39
CA LEU A 196 5.72 -20.75 -12.21
C LEU A 196 5.55 -20.30 -13.67
N VAL A 197 6.24 -20.99 -14.57
CA VAL A 197 6.21 -20.69 -16.01
C VAL A 197 5.73 -21.93 -16.78
N GLY A 198 4.50 -21.86 -17.27
CA GLY A 198 3.92 -22.88 -18.15
C GLY A 198 4.30 -22.60 -19.61
N ASN A 199 4.72 -23.64 -20.32
CA ASN A 199 5.10 -23.54 -21.73
C ASN A 199 4.10 -24.23 -22.68
N SER A 200 4.33 -24.07 -23.98
CA SER A 200 3.48 -24.67 -25.02
C SER A 200 3.62 -26.19 -25.16
N THR A 201 4.58 -26.81 -24.48
CA THR A 201 4.77 -28.27 -24.47
C THR A 201 4.13 -28.95 -23.25
N GLY A 202 3.53 -28.18 -22.34
CA GLY A 202 2.92 -28.70 -21.11
C GLY A 202 3.88 -28.87 -19.94
N GLU A 203 5.13 -28.42 -20.10
CA GLU A 203 6.08 -28.40 -18.99
C GLU A 203 5.90 -27.10 -18.21
N ILE A 204 5.99 -27.21 -16.88
CA ILE A 204 5.88 -26.08 -15.97
C ILE A 204 7.21 -25.96 -15.22
N ALA A 205 7.92 -24.88 -15.45
CA ALA A 205 9.17 -24.58 -14.77
C ALA A 205 8.87 -23.85 -13.45
N VAL A 206 9.49 -24.31 -12.36
CA VAL A 206 9.32 -23.77 -11.01
C VAL A 206 10.62 -23.06 -10.62
N TYR A 207 10.54 -21.75 -10.42
CA TYR A 207 11.67 -20.89 -10.07
C TYR A 207 11.55 -20.40 -8.63
N ASP A 208 12.66 -20.43 -7.90
CA ASP A 208 12.75 -19.86 -6.55
C ASP A 208 12.68 -18.33 -6.59
N ARG A 209 12.00 -17.70 -5.63
CA ARG A 209 11.83 -16.24 -5.57
C ARG A 209 12.98 -15.47 -4.91
N VAL A 210 13.95 -16.16 -4.32
CA VAL A 210 15.12 -15.54 -3.67
C VAL A 210 16.28 -15.51 -4.65
N GLU A 211 16.64 -16.67 -5.18
CA GLU A 211 17.81 -16.85 -6.06
C GLU A 211 17.44 -16.82 -7.56
N TRP A 212 16.15 -16.87 -7.91
CA TRP A 212 15.66 -16.90 -9.30
C TRP A 212 16.16 -18.10 -10.12
N GLU A 213 16.61 -19.15 -9.44
CA GLU A 213 17.08 -20.37 -10.06
C GLU A 213 15.94 -21.37 -10.31
N LEU A 214 16.09 -22.18 -11.37
CA LEU A 214 15.16 -23.26 -11.68
C LEU A 214 15.28 -24.36 -10.62
N VAL A 215 14.28 -24.49 -9.77
CA VAL A 215 14.20 -25.53 -8.73
C VAL A 215 13.85 -26.88 -9.36
N ARG A 216 12.81 -26.91 -10.21
CA ARG A 216 12.33 -28.13 -10.86
C ARG A 216 11.48 -27.86 -12.10
N THR A 217 11.22 -28.91 -12.86
CA THR A 217 10.29 -28.90 -13.99
C THR A 217 9.22 -29.95 -13.76
N LEU A 218 7.97 -29.52 -13.65
CA LEU A 218 6.81 -30.38 -13.55
C LEU A 218 6.37 -30.76 -14.96
N LYS A 219 6.18 -32.06 -15.18
CA LYS A 219 5.79 -32.60 -16.49
C LYS A 219 4.61 -33.51 -16.31
N SER A 220 3.47 -33.11 -16.86
CA SER A 220 2.33 -34.01 -16.95
C SER A 220 2.64 -35.16 -17.92
N ARG A 221 1.95 -36.28 -17.73
CA ARG A 221 1.94 -37.41 -18.68
C ARG A 221 1.43 -37.00 -20.06
N SER A 222 0.61 -35.94 -20.12
CA SER A 222 0.00 -35.41 -21.33
C SER A 222 0.81 -34.20 -21.85
N SER A 223 1.39 -34.33 -23.05
CA SER A 223 2.14 -33.24 -23.71
C SER A 223 1.18 -32.30 -24.43
N ASN A 224 0.53 -31.40 -23.69
CA ASN A 224 -0.37 -30.37 -24.23
C ASN A 224 0.00 -28.98 -23.72
N SER A 225 -0.24 -27.95 -24.53
CA SER A 225 0.03 -26.56 -24.12
C SER A 225 -0.73 -26.21 -22.86
N VAL A 226 -0.05 -25.59 -21.90
CA VAL A 226 -0.69 -24.96 -20.75
C VAL A 226 -1.51 -23.76 -21.25
N SER A 227 -2.77 -23.65 -20.84
CA SER A 227 -3.65 -22.53 -21.18
C SER A 227 -3.85 -21.55 -20.02
N SER A 228 -3.95 -22.05 -18.79
CA SER A 228 -4.07 -21.24 -17.57
C SER A 228 -3.50 -21.99 -16.37
N MET A 229 -3.10 -21.28 -15.32
CA MET A 229 -2.51 -21.84 -14.11
C MET A 229 -2.95 -21.04 -12.90
N TRP A 230 -3.25 -21.76 -11.81
CA TRP A 230 -3.48 -21.19 -10.50
C TRP A 230 -2.58 -21.89 -9.48
N ALA A 231 -2.04 -21.14 -8.51
CA ALA A 231 -1.14 -21.69 -7.50
C ALA A 231 -1.37 -21.11 -6.11
N SER A 232 -1.40 -21.99 -5.11
CA SER A 232 -1.21 -21.64 -3.70
C SER A 232 0.22 -21.94 -3.28
N ASN A 233 0.54 -21.77 -1.99
CA ASN A 233 1.85 -22.14 -1.45
C ASN A 233 2.12 -23.66 -1.48
N TYR A 234 1.08 -24.48 -1.58
CA TYR A 234 1.16 -25.94 -1.53
C TYR A 234 0.73 -26.62 -2.82
N TYR A 235 -0.19 -26.04 -3.58
CA TYR A 235 -0.77 -26.68 -4.75
C TYR A 235 -0.59 -25.85 -6.00
N LEU A 236 -0.50 -26.54 -7.13
CA LEU A 236 -0.62 -25.95 -8.45
C LEU A 236 -1.71 -26.69 -9.21
N VAL A 237 -2.64 -25.93 -9.77
CA VAL A 237 -3.63 -26.43 -10.73
C VAL A 237 -3.26 -25.87 -12.10
N ALA A 238 -2.99 -26.74 -13.05
CA ALA A 238 -2.62 -26.36 -14.40
C ALA A 238 -3.68 -26.85 -15.40
N ALA A 239 -4.26 -25.91 -16.15
CA ALA A 239 -5.16 -26.21 -17.24
C ALA A 239 -4.39 -26.41 -18.54
N MET A 240 -4.71 -27.51 -19.22
CA MET A 240 -4.15 -27.89 -20.49
C MET A 240 -5.16 -27.60 -21.61
N ALA A 241 -4.65 -27.25 -22.78
CA ALA A 241 -5.49 -26.89 -23.94
C ALA A 241 -6.40 -28.03 -24.44
N ASN A 242 -6.14 -29.28 -24.05
CA ASN A 242 -6.98 -30.44 -24.36
C ASN A 242 -8.16 -30.63 -23.39
N GLY A 243 -8.35 -29.74 -22.42
CA GLY A 243 -9.42 -29.84 -21.42
C GLY A 243 -9.08 -30.70 -20.20
N SER A 244 -7.80 -31.05 -20.04
CA SER A 244 -7.30 -31.67 -18.82
C SER A 244 -6.86 -30.62 -17.80
N LEU A 245 -7.08 -30.90 -16.52
CA LEU A 245 -6.53 -30.20 -15.39
C LEU A 245 -5.56 -31.14 -14.67
N THR A 246 -4.34 -30.69 -14.43
CA THR A 246 -3.35 -31.47 -13.67
C THR A 246 -3.08 -30.75 -12.36
N ILE A 247 -3.18 -31.47 -11.25
CA ILE A 247 -2.98 -30.96 -9.90
C ILE A 247 -1.65 -31.48 -9.36
N TRP A 248 -0.83 -30.60 -8.81
CA TRP A 248 0.48 -30.90 -8.27
C TRP A 248 0.60 -30.46 -6.81
N ASP A 249 1.34 -31.25 -6.03
CA ASP A 249 1.91 -30.82 -4.75
C ASP A 249 3.23 -30.09 -5.06
N LEU A 250 3.29 -28.79 -4.75
CA LEU A 250 4.46 -27.95 -5.02
C LEU A 250 5.63 -28.24 -4.07
N LYS A 251 5.36 -28.66 -2.83
CA LYS A 251 6.39 -28.97 -1.83
C LYS A 251 7.11 -30.27 -2.16
N ARG A 252 6.34 -31.30 -2.52
CA ARG A 252 6.88 -32.60 -2.95
C ARG A 252 7.35 -32.56 -4.41
N GLY A 253 6.70 -31.73 -5.23
CA GLY A 253 6.90 -31.70 -6.68
C GLY A 253 6.34 -32.94 -7.37
N GLU A 254 5.27 -33.52 -6.83
CA GLU A 254 4.63 -34.74 -7.31
C GLU A 254 3.23 -34.43 -7.87
N GLU A 255 2.85 -35.15 -8.92
CA GLU A 255 1.51 -35.05 -9.52
C GLU A 255 0.51 -35.77 -8.60
N ILE A 256 -0.50 -35.04 -8.11
CA ILE A 256 -1.58 -35.61 -7.29
C ILE A 256 -2.56 -36.36 -8.21
N GLY A 257 -2.91 -35.76 -9.34
CA GLY A 257 -3.75 -36.40 -10.34
C GLY A 257 -4.16 -35.49 -11.49
N GLU A 258 -4.93 -36.06 -12.41
CA GLU A 258 -5.47 -35.40 -13.60
C GLU A 258 -7.01 -35.52 -13.60
N VAL A 259 -7.68 -34.42 -13.90
CA VAL A 259 -9.13 -34.34 -14.12
C VAL A 259 -9.38 -33.97 -15.58
N THR A 260 -10.21 -34.72 -16.29
CA THR A 260 -10.53 -34.43 -17.70
C THR A 260 -11.96 -33.93 -17.85
N LEU A 261 -12.14 -32.74 -18.42
CA LEU A 261 -13.44 -32.13 -18.69
C LEU A 261 -13.87 -32.34 -20.15
N ASN A 262 -14.15 -33.59 -20.52
CA ASN A 262 -14.75 -33.97 -21.80
C ASN A 262 -14.12 -33.35 -23.08
N GLY A 263 -12.84 -32.94 -23.04
CA GLY A 263 -12.13 -32.37 -24.18
C GLY A 263 -12.46 -30.91 -24.50
N GLN A 264 -13.16 -30.18 -23.63
CA GLN A 264 -13.43 -28.75 -23.82
C GLN A 264 -12.14 -27.94 -23.64
N LYS A 265 -11.86 -26.99 -24.55
CA LYS A 265 -10.72 -26.08 -24.38
C LYS A 265 -10.97 -25.15 -23.19
N ILE A 266 -10.14 -25.27 -22.16
CA ILE A 266 -10.15 -24.40 -20.98
C ILE A 266 -9.39 -23.12 -21.30
N GLU A 267 -10.06 -21.98 -21.12
CA GLU A 267 -9.47 -20.65 -21.32
C GLU A 267 -8.87 -20.11 -20.01
N TRP A 268 -9.57 -20.28 -18.88
CA TRP A 268 -9.12 -19.79 -17.58
C TRP A 268 -9.54 -20.71 -16.44
N ILE A 269 -8.79 -20.68 -15.34
CA ILE A 269 -9.12 -21.35 -14.08
C ILE A 269 -8.89 -20.44 -12.89
N GLU A 270 -9.78 -20.53 -11.91
CA GLU A 270 -9.59 -19.95 -10.58
C GLU A 270 -9.96 -20.98 -9.51
N ALA A 271 -9.24 -20.96 -8.39
CA ALA A 271 -9.53 -21.85 -7.27
C ALA A 271 -10.04 -21.07 -6.06
N ASP A 272 -11.06 -21.62 -5.43
CA ASP A 272 -11.75 -21.08 -4.25
C ASP A 272 -12.06 -22.23 -3.29
N HIS A 273 -11.22 -22.38 -2.27
CA HIS A 273 -11.24 -23.51 -1.35
C HIS A 273 -11.21 -24.87 -2.07
N ASP A 274 -12.29 -25.63 -1.94
CA ASP A 274 -12.49 -26.95 -2.56
C ASP A 274 -13.10 -26.88 -3.97
N LEU A 275 -13.42 -25.68 -4.45
CA LEU A 275 -14.03 -25.44 -5.75
C LEU A 275 -12.99 -24.93 -6.77
N LEU A 276 -13.16 -25.39 -8.01
CA LEU A 276 -12.50 -24.83 -9.18
C LEU A 276 -13.54 -24.23 -10.12
N TYR A 277 -13.33 -22.97 -10.47
CA TYR A 277 -14.10 -22.24 -11.47
C TYR A 277 -13.35 -22.31 -12.80
N ILE A 278 -14.01 -22.84 -13.83
CA ILE A 278 -13.35 -23.20 -15.09
C ILE A 278 -14.08 -22.53 -16.24
N ALA A 279 -13.40 -21.60 -16.91
CA ALA A 279 -13.91 -20.91 -18.08
C ALA A 279 -13.64 -21.74 -19.33
N THR A 280 -14.68 -22.03 -20.10
CA THR A 280 -14.55 -22.70 -21.40
C THR A 280 -15.29 -21.92 -22.49
N GLN A 281 -15.09 -22.33 -23.74
CA GLN A 281 -15.81 -21.75 -24.88
C GLN A 281 -17.32 -22.04 -24.87
N GLU A 282 -17.76 -23.05 -24.11
CA GLU A 282 -19.16 -23.46 -24.04
C GLU A 282 -19.88 -22.91 -22.80
N GLY A 283 -19.13 -22.65 -21.73
CA GLY A 283 -19.71 -22.20 -20.46
C GLY A 283 -18.67 -22.06 -19.36
N ILE A 284 -19.17 -21.87 -18.13
CA ILE A 284 -18.37 -21.93 -16.92
C ILE A 284 -18.74 -23.22 -16.20
N THR A 285 -17.76 -24.09 -15.97
CA THR A 285 -17.96 -25.33 -15.22
C THR A 285 -17.40 -25.13 -13.82
N ILE A 286 -18.21 -25.42 -12.81
CA ILE A 286 -17.80 -25.37 -11.41
C ILE A 286 -17.69 -26.80 -10.92
N ILE A 287 -16.48 -27.20 -10.55
CA ILE A 287 -16.21 -28.54 -10.02
C ILE A 287 -15.71 -28.45 -8.60
N ARG A 288 -15.99 -29.49 -7.82
CA ARG A 288 -15.38 -29.74 -6.53
C ARG A 288 -14.34 -30.83 -6.69
N LEU A 289 -13.13 -30.58 -6.18
CA LEU A 289 -12.08 -31.60 -6.16
C LEU A 289 -12.25 -32.52 -4.96
N LEU A 290 -12.08 -33.83 -5.17
CA LEU A 290 -12.25 -34.85 -4.16
C LEU A 290 -11.02 -35.77 -4.13
N THR A 291 -10.41 -35.92 -2.96
CA THR A 291 -9.33 -36.88 -2.71
C THR A 291 -9.83 -37.91 -1.71
N SER A 292 -9.79 -39.20 -2.08
CA SER A 292 -10.32 -40.29 -1.23
C SER A 292 -11.79 -40.08 -0.79
N GLY A 293 -12.58 -39.38 -1.59
CA GLY A 293 -14.00 -39.07 -1.31
C GLY A 293 -14.24 -37.86 -0.41
N SER A 294 -13.20 -37.15 0.03
CA SER A 294 -13.32 -35.90 0.80
C SER A 294 -12.94 -34.68 -0.05
N PRO A 295 -13.58 -33.51 0.14
CA PRO A 295 -13.21 -32.27 -0.55
C PRO A 295 -11.75 -31.90 -0.33
N LEU A 296 -11.02 -31.60 -1.40
CA LEU A 296 -9.65 -31.13 -1.35
C LEU A 296 -9.63 -29.61 -1.43
N ASP A 297 -9.37 -28.94 -0.31
CA ASP A 297 -9.15 -27.49 -0.28
C ASP A 297 -7.73 -27.17 -0.80
N VAL A 298 -7.66 -26.69 -2.05
CA VAL A 298 -6.41 -26.32 -2.72
C VAL A 298 -5.90 -24.94 -2.33
N CYS A 299 -6.72 -24.14 -1.66
CA CYS A 299 -6.38 -22.82 -1.12
C CYS A 299 -5.89 -22.85 0.32
N SER A 300 -5.98 -24.00 1.01
CA SER A 300 -5.54 -24.12 2.40
C SER A 300 -4.05 -23.80 2.59
N ASP A 301 -3.76 -22.96 3.59
CA ASP A 301 -2.40 -22.61 4.03
C ASP A 301 -1.76 -23.66 4.94
N SER A 302 -2.48 -24.74 5.24
CA SER A 302 -1.93 -25.91 5.93
C SER A 302 -1.39 -26.89 4.90
N PRO A 303 -0.23 -27.53 5.15
CA PRO A 303 0.22 -28.61 4.28
C PRO A 303 -0.91 -29.63 4.10
N PRO A 304 -1.09 -30.18 2.89
CA PRO A 304 -2.03 -31.26 2.67
C PRO A 304 -1.94 -32.25 3.82
N ILE A 305 -3.03 -32.43 4.53
CA ILE A 305 -3.35 -33.77 4.98
C ILE A 305 -3.78 -34.50 3.70
N LEU A 306 -2.82 -34.70 2.78
CA LEU A 306 -2.80 -35.93 2.00
C LEU A 306 -2.55 -36.96 3.07
N THR A 307 -3.63 -37.32 3.78
CA THR A 307 -3.69 -38.58 4.45
C THR A 307 -3.17 -39.52 3.39
N ASP A 308 -2.06 -40.18 3.65
CA ASP A 308 -1.96 -41.59 3.32
C ASP A 308 -3.17 -42.25 4.00
N SER A 309 -4.39 -41.98 3.50
CA SER A 309 -5.63 -42.68 3.75
C SER A 309 -5.63 -43.89 2.81
N LEU A 310 -4.48 -44.54 2.72
CA LEU A 310 -4.54 -45.95 3.01
C LEU A 310 -4.97 -46.00 4.47
N LEU A 311 -6.24 -46.33 4.71
CA LEU A 311 -6.56 -47.18 5.84
C LEU A 311 -5.50 -48.28 5.78
N LYS A 312 -4.44 -48.10 6.56
CA LYS A 312 -3.32 -49.02 6.57
C LYS A 312 -3.97 -50.30 7.06
N THR A 313 -4.08 -51.27 6.16
CA THR A 313 -4.85 -52.49 6.41
C THR A 313 -4.24 -53.30 7.54
N SER A 314 -2.99 -52.98 7.89
CA SER A 314 -2.27 -53.47 9.04
C SER A 314 -2.20 -52.41 10.16
N PRO A 315 -2.64 -52.72 11.39
CA PRO A 315 -2.40 -51.87 12.56
C PRO A 315 -0.91 -51.53 12.79
N TYR A 316 0.01 -52.40 12.37
CA TYR A 316 1.44 -52.20 12.56
C TYR A 316 2.00 -51.08 11.69
N ASP A 317 1.49 -50.91 10.47
CA ASP A 317 1.94 -49.85 9.58
C ASP A 317 1.50 -48.49 10.13
N VAL A 318 0.30 -48.42 10.76
CA VAL A 318 -0.22 -47.20 11.40
C VAL A 318 0.68 -46.79 12.55
N LEU A 319 0.99 -47.74 13.44
CA LEU A 319 1.87 -47.51 14.57
C LEU A 319 3.29 -47.14 14.12
N GLU A 320 3.82 -47.78 13.08
CA GLU A 320 5.14 -47.43 12.53
C GLU A 320 5.15 -46.00 11.96
N GLY A 321 4.09 -45.59 11.24
CA GLY A 321 3.96 -44.22 10.73
C GLY A 321 3.92 -43.18 11.85
N ALA A 322 3.11 -43.43 12.88
CA ALA A 322 3.05 -42.56 14.06
C ALA A 322 4.40 -42.49 14.80
N LEU A 323 5.12 -43.61 14.92
CA LEU A 323 6.45 -43.66 15.54
C LEU A 323 7.54 -42.96 14.72
N GLN A 324 7.44 -42.94 13.39
CA GLN A 324 8.37 -42.19 12.54
C GLN A 324 8.18 -40.69 12.72
N LEU A 325 6.93 -40.22 12.76
CA LEU A 325 6.60 -38.82 13.07
C LEU A 325 7.03 -38.45 14.49
N ASP A 326 6.78 -39.32 15.47
CA ASP A 326 7.25 -39.12 16.85
C ASP A 326 8.78 -38.95 16.92
N LYS A 327 9.56 -39.75 16.19
CA LYS A 327 11.02 -39.59 16.11
C LYS A 327 11.43 -38.27 15.48
N LYS A 328 10.75 -37.85 14.42
CA LYS A 328 10.99 -36.58 13.74
C LYS A 328 10.65 -35.39 14.66
N ALA A 329 9.52 -35.46 15.34
CA ALA A 329 9.09 -34.48 16.33
C ALA A 329 10.09 -34.37 17.49
N ASN A 330 10.62 -35.50 17.98
CA ASN A 330 11.69 -35.51 18.99
C ASN A 330 12.98 -34.85 18.49
N GLN A 331 13.34 -35.07 17.22
CA GLN A 331 14.50 -34.43 16.62
C GLN A 331 14.31 -32.91 16.59
N HIS A 332 13.18 -32.42 16.07
CA HIS A 332 12.85 -30.99 16.07
C HIS A 332 12.81 -30.41 17.49
N TYR A 333 12.28 -31.15 18.46
CA TYR A 333 12.26 -30.75 19.86
C TYR A 333 13.67 -30.63 20.45
N GLN A 334 14.59 -31.53 20.11
CA GLN A 334 16.00 -31.47 20.54
C GLN A 334 16.75 -30.32 19.87
N ASP A 335 16.41 -30.02 18.61
CA ASP A 335 17.00 -28.94 17.82
C ASP A 335 16.44 -27.55 18.23
N GLY A 336 15.47 -27.50 19.15
CA GLY A 336 14.85 -26.27 19.65
C GLY A 336 13.77 -25.69 18.73
N MET A 337 13.36 -26.44 17.70
CA MET A 337 12.30 -26.08 16.76
C MET A 337 10.94 -26.52 17.31
N PHE A 338 10.50 -25.89 18.41
CA PHE A 338 9.35 -26.36 19.17
C PHE A 338 8.01 -26.28 18.42
N HIS A 339 7.81 -25.29 17.55
CA HIS A 339 6.59 -25.18 16.73
C HIS A 339 6.49 -26.32 15.71
N GLU A 340 7.60 -26.64 15.04
CA GLU A 340 7.66 -27.77 14.11
C GLU A 340 7.50 -29.10 14.84
N ALA A 341 8.03 -29.22 16.05
CA ALA A 341 7.81 -30.39 16.90
C ALA A 341 6.32 -30.57 17.26
N VAL A 342 5.62 -29.49 17.62
CA VAL A 342 4.17 -29.51 17.90
C VAL A 342 3.39 -30.05 16.70
N LEU A 343 3.63 -29.50 15.51
CA LEU A 343 2.94 -29.93 14.29
C LEU A 343 3.15 -31.42 13.99
N GLU A 344 4.37 -31.92 14.14
CA GLU A 344 4.69 -33.34 13.89
C GLU A 344 4.08 -34.26 14.95
N TYR A 345 3.97 -33.81 16.22
CA TYR A 345 3.25 -34.56 17.27
C TYR A 345 1.73 -34.58 17.04
N GLU A 346 1.13 -33.46 16.64
CA GLU A 346 -0.29 -33.38 16.27
C GLU A 346 -0.58 -34.29 15.09
N HIS A 347 0.29 -34.30 14.08
CA HIS A 347 0.17 -35.19 12.95
C HIS A 347 0.28 -36.67 13.35
N ALA A 348 1.21 -37.01 14.25
CA ALA A 348 1.31 -38.38 14.78
C ALA A 348 0.03 -38.81 15.51
N LEU A 349 -0.59 -37.93 16.30
CA LEU A 349 -1.88 -38.19 16.95
C LEU A 349 -3.02 -38.31 15.94
N GLN A 350 -3.05 -37.45 14.92
CA GLN A 350 -4.06 -37.47 13.87
C GLN A 350 -4.05 -38.82 13.13
N ILE A 351 -2.86 -39.37 12.82
CA ILE A 351 -2.73 -40.72 12.23
C ILE A 351 -3.40 -41.79 13.10
N LEU A 352 -3.24 -41.72 14.43
CA LEU A 352 -3.86 -42.67 15.37
C LEU A 352 -5.38 -42.48 15.50
N ILE A 353 -5.86 -41.25 15.35
CA ILE A 353 -7.30 -40.93 15.37
C ILE A 353 -7.97 -41.44 14.09
N ASP A 354 -7.41 -41.11 12.93
CA ASP A 354 -7.99 -41.44 11.63
C ASP A 354 -8.04 -42.95 11.38
N ASN A 355 -7.07 -43.70 11.92
CA ASN A 355 -6.96 -45.14 11.76
C ASN A 355 -7.52 -45.95 12.95
N THR A 356 -8.46 -45.36 13.71
CA THR A 356 -9.09 -46.00 14.87
C THR A 356 -9.62 -47.42 14.56
N HIS A 357 -10.16 -47.64 13.36
CA HIS A 357 -10.71 -48.95 12.95
C HIS A 357 -9.62 -50.04 12.85
N ALA A 358 -8.47 -49.73 12.23
CA ALA A 358 -7.38 -50.69 12.10
C ALA A 358 -6.72 -51.00 13.45
N LEU A 359 -6.64 -50.00 14.33
CA LEU A 359 -6.02 -50.12 15.65
C LEU A 359 -6.89 -50.84 16.69
N GLN A 360 -8.12 -51.27 16.35
CA GLN A 360 -8.94 -52.11 17.25
C GLN A 360 -8.28 -53.46 17.54
N GLU A 361 -7.38 -53.93 16.66
CA GLU A 361 -6.62 -55.16 16.84
C GLU A 361 -5.46 -55.02 17.85
N VAL A 362 -5.02 -53.78 18.13
CA VAL A 362 -3.89 -53.43 19.02
C VAL A 362 -4.25 -52.27 19.97
N PRO A 363 -5.31 -52.40 20.79
CA PRO A 363 -5.85 -51.29 21.58
C PRO A 363 -4.89 -50.82 22.68
N GLU A 364 -4.08 -51.72 23.25
CA GLU A 364 -3.12 -51.39 24.31
C GLU A 364 -1.95 -50.56 23.76
N GLU A 365 -1.37 -50.96 22.63
CA GLU A 365 -0.28 -50.26 21.97
C GLU A 365 -0.71 -48.88 21.47
N ARG A 366 -1.93 -48.78 20.93
CA ARG A 366 -2.53 -47.50 20.56
C ARG A 366 -2.63 -46.58 21.77
N GLN A 367 -3.19 -47.06 22.88
CA GLN A 367 -3.41 -46.24 24.07
C GLN A 367 -2.08 -45.74 24.64
N LEU A 368 -1.08 -46.63 24.75
CA LEU A 368 0.25 -46.28 25.23
C LEU A 368 0.91 -45.20 24.36
N LEU A 369 0.87 -45.36 23.03
CA LEU A 369 1.46 -44.38 22.12
C LEU A 369 0.71 -43.04 22.15
N THR A 370 -0.62 -43.08 22.27
CA THR A 370 -1.45 -41.87 22.39
C THR A 370 -1.13 -41.10 23.67
N ASP A 371 -1.00 -41.78 24.81
CA ASP A 371 -0.67 -41.15 26.09
C ASP A 371 0.75 -40.56 26.08
N GLU A 372 1.70 -41.25 25.45
CA GLU A 372 3.08 -40.76 25.29
C GLU A 372 3.14 -39.54 24.37
N LEU A 373 2.48 -39.58 23.22
CA LEU A 373 2.38 -38.45 22.29
C LEU A 373 1.70 -37.23 22.93
N ASN A 374 0.59 -37.42 23.63
CA ASN A 374 -0.10 -36.32 24.34
C ASN A 374 0.82 -35.67 25.40
N THR A 375 1.60 -36.47 26.12
CA THR A 375 2.55 -35.96 27.11
C THR A 375 3.67 -35.14 26.45
N ARG A 376 4.19 -35.59 25.31
CA ARG A 376 5.27 -34.91 24.58
C ARG A 376 4.78 -33.66 23.85
N LEU A 377 3.61 -33.74 23.22
CA LEU A 377 2.92 -32.60 22.61
C LEU A 377 2.68 -31.51 23.64
N SER A 378 2.17 -31.87 24.83
CA SER A 378 1.94 -30.91 25.92
C SER A 378 3.21 -30.14 26.29
N LYS A 379 4.34 -30.82 26.42
CA LYS A 379 5.64 -30.18 26.71
C LYS A 379 6.15 -29.32 25.56
N ALA A 380 5.98 -29.78 24.32
CA ALA A 380 6.36 -29.03 23.13
C ALA A 380 5.54 -27.74 22.99
N LEU A 381 4.23 -27.79 23.24
CA LEU A 381 3.34 -26.63 23.25
C LEU A 381 3.77 -25.58 24.28
N LEU A 382 4.07 -26.00 25.53
CA LEU A 382 4.57 -25.07 26.56
C LEU A 382 5.89 -24.42 26.15
N LYS A 383 6.82 -25.20 25.59
CA LYS A 383 8.12 -24.67 25.13
C LYS A 383 7.97 -23.70 23.95
N ALA A 384 7.12 -24.04 22.98
CA ALA A 384 6.81 -23.18 21.84
C ALA A 384 6.22 -21.84 22.30
N LYS A 385 5.22 -21.87 23.21
CA LYS A 385 4.63 -20.66 23.78
C LYS A 385 5.61 -19.83 24.62
N ILE A 386 6.46 -20.47 25.43
CA ILE A 386 7.53 -19.75 26.16
C ILE A 386 8.46 -19.02 25.17
N GLN A 387 8.86 -19.66 24.07
CA GLN A 387 9.72 -19.05 23.07
C GLN A 387 9.01 -17.90 22.33
N GLU A 388 7.74 -18.06 21.99
CA GLU A 388 6.91 -17.01 21.39
C GLU A 388 6.86 -15.76 22.27
N LEU A 389 6.52 -15.92 23.56
CA LEU A 389 6.44 -14.80 24.50
C LEU A 389 7.80 -14.14 24.74
N GLN A 390 8.90 -14.92 24.74
CA GLN A 390 10.25 -14.36 24.87
C GLN A 390 10.63 -13.49 23.67
N THR A 391 10.26 -13.90 22.45
CA THR A 391 10.46 -13.11 21.24
C THR A 391 9.65 -11.81 21.30
N ILE A 392 8.36 -11.88 21.62
CA ILE A 392 7.50 -10.70 21.78
C ILE A 392 8.06 -9.78 22.86
N GLY A 393 8.46 -10.33 24.02
CA GLY A 393 9.05 -9.55 25.10
C GLY A 393 10.37 -8.88 24.73
N HIS A 394 11.18 -9.51 23.88
CA HIS A 394 12.39 -8.88 23.36
C HIS A 394 12.07 -7.67 22.49
N GLU A 395 11.07 -7.79 21.60
CA GLU A 395 10.63 -6.67 20.76
C GLU A 395 10.06 -5.50 21.57
N ILE A 396 9.26 -5.80 22.59
CA ILE A 396 8.68 -4.78 23.49
C ILE A 396 9.77 -4.06 24.27
N ARG A 397 10.76 -4.79 24.79
CA ARG A 397 11.92 -4.19 25.47
C ARG A 397 12.75 -3.33 24.52
N GLN A 398 12.99 -3.80 23.30
CA GLN A 398 13.67 -2.99 22.28
C GLN A 398 12.90 -1.70 21.99
N LEU A 399 11.58 -1.77 21.83
CA LEU A 399 10.75 -0.58 21.62
C LEU A 399 10.81 0.38 22.82
N SER A 400 10.78 -0.15 24.05
CA SER A 400 10.95 0.68 25.25
C SER A 400 12.33 1.33 25.30
N GLU A 401 13.40 0.62 24.94
CA GLU A 401 14.75 1.18 24.88
C GLU A 401 14.89 2.26 23.80
N GLU A 402 14.26 2.06 22.63
CA GLU A 402 14.18 3.08 21.57
C GLU A 402 13.48 4.35 22.06
N LEU A 403 12.36 4.20 22.77
CA LEU A 403 11.62 5.31 23.38
C LEU A 403 12.43 6.02 24.47
N ASP A 404 13.15 5.30 25.32
CA ASP A 404 13.91 5.88 26.42
C ASP A 404 15.20 6.57 25.94
N VAL A 405 15.97 5.90 25.06
CA VAL A 405 17.30 6.35 24.64
C VAL A 405 17.22 7.30 23.46
N ARG A 406 16.41 6.97 22.44
CA ARG A 406 16.34 7.74 21.19
C ARG A 406 15.18 8.73 21.17
N LYS A 407 14.18 8.57 22.05
CA LYS A 407 12.94 9.38 22.06
C LYS A 407 12.35 9.50 20.65
N ARG A 408 12.42 8.40 19.90
CA ARG A 408 11.96 8.25 18.52
C ARG A 408 11.71 6.77 18.25
N THR A 409 10.69 6.48 17.45
CA THR A 409 10.42 5.15 16.92
C THR A 409 10.49 5.19 15.40
N ASP A 410 11.14 4.20 14.79
CA ASP A 410 11.09 4.02 13.32
C ASP A 410 9.90 3.15 12.89
N ARG A 411 9.18 2.56 13.86
CA ARG A 411 7.94 1.82 13.65
C ARG A 411 6.75 2.76 13.49
N THR A 412 5.81 2.40 12.63
CA THR A 412 4.55 3.17 12.50
C THR A 412 3.66 2.96 13.72
N PRO A 413 2.73 3.88 14.02
CA PRO A 413 1.75 3.68 15.09
C PRO A 413 0.93 2.39 14.94
N GLU A 414 0.61 2.01 13.69
CA GLU A 414 -0.12 0.78 13.36
C GLU A 414 0.69 -0.48 13.71
N ASP A 415 2.00 -0.48 13.45
CA ASP A 415 2.88 -1.59 13.83
C ASP A 415 2.97 -1.78 15.35
N ILE A 416 2.95 -0.67 16.09
CA ILE A 416 3.00 -0.67 17.55
C ILE A 416 1.67 -1.17 18.13
N GLU A 417 0.53 -0.73 17.60
CA GLU A 417 -0.79 -1.24 17.97
C GLU A 417 -0.93 -2.73 17.66
N ARG A 418 -0.39 -3.19 16.51
CA ARG A 418 -0.34 -4.61 16.17
C ARG A 418 0.51 -5.39 17.17
N LEU A 419 1.67 -4.88 17.58
CA LEU A 419 2.52 -5.51 18.58
C LEU A 419 1.80 -5.65 19.93
N TRP A 420 1.09 -4.61 20.38
CA TRP A 420 0.26 -4.67 21.59
C TRP A 420 -0.85 -5.72 21.48
N GLY A 421 -1.57 -5.74 20.36
CA GLY A 421 -2.62 -6.73 20.12
C GLY A 421 -2.12 -8.17 20.10
N LEU A 422 -0.93 -8.40 19.53
CA LEU A 422 -0.26 -9.71 19.53
C LEU A 422 0.15 -10.12 20.94
N ALA A 423 0.76 -9.21 21.71
CA ALA A 423 1.18 -9.48 23.09
C ALA A 423 -0.03 -9.81 24.00
N ASP A 424 -1.09 -9.01 23.94
CA ASP A 424 -2.32 -9.24 24.72
C ASP A 424 -2.98 -10.59 24.41
N ARG A 425 -3.01 -10.96 23.11
CA ARG A 425 -3.55 -12.25 22.68
C ARG A 425 -2.68 -13.40 23.20
N ALA A 426 -1.37 -13.31 23.00
CA ALA A 426 -0.42 -14.33 23.41
C ALA A 426 -0.43 -14.52 24.94
N ILE A 427 -0.55 -13.44 25.72
CA ILE A 427 -0.71 -13.48 27.18
C ILE A 427 -1.97 -14.27 27.58
N LYS A 428 -3.13 -13.95 26.99
CA LYS A 428 -4.40 -14.62 27.30
C LYS A 428 -4.39 -16.11 26.94
N GLU A 429 -3.89 -16.44 25.75
CA GLU A 429 -3.72 -17.82 25.31
C GLU A 429 -2.77 -18.60 26.24
N SER A 430 -1.68 -17.95 26.67
CA SER A 430 -0.68 -18.58 27.53
C SER A 430 -1.18 -18.83 28.95
N TYR A 431 -2.01 -17.95 29.53
CA TYR A 431 -2.68 -18.21 30.80
C TYR A 431 -3.62 -19.41 30.71
N ALA A 432 -4.43 -19.49 29.65
CA ALA A 432 -5.34 -20.61 29.44
C ALA A 432 -4.57 -21.94 29.28
N LEU A 433 -3.45 -21.93 28.54
CA LEU A 433 -2.60 -23.10 28.39
C LEU A 433 -1.90 -23.51 29.70
N ALA A 434 -1.40 -22.53 30.46
CA ALA A 434 -0.76 -22.78 31.75
C ALA A 434 -1.75 -23.39 32.76
N GLU A 435 -2.99 -22.89 32.81
CA GLU A 435 -4.05 -23.42 33.66
C GLU A 435 -4.45 -24.84 33.24
N ALA A 436 -4.60 -25.10 31.94
CA ALA A 436 -4.90 -26.42 31.41
C ALA A 436 -3.81 -27.47 31.75
N GLN A 437 -2.57 -27.03 31.97
CA GLN A 437 -1.40 -27.89 32.23
C GLN A 437 -0.74 -27.60 33.60
N ALA A 438 -1.55 -27.25 34.61
CA ALA A 438 -1.09 -26.88 35.95
C ALA A 438 -0.25 -27.94 36.70
N SER A 439 -0.24 -29.19 36.21
CA SER A 439 0.57 -30.29 36.76
C SER A 439 2.00 -30.35 36.23
N ASP A 440 2.35 -29.62 35.17
CA ASP A 440 3.71 -29.59 34.59
C ASP A 440 4.54 -28.44 35.18
N MET A 441 5.84 -28.64 35.40
CA MET A 441 6.75 -27.57 35.85
C MET A 441 6.87 -26.44 34.81
N LEU A 442 6.72 -26.76 33.53
CA LEU A 442 6.81 -25.80 32.44
C LEU A 442 5.63 -24.81 32.41
N SER A 443 4.46 -25.16 32.96
CA SER A 443 3.34 -24.21 33.05
C SER A 443 3.60 -23.10 34.07
N TYR A 444 4.31 -23.40 35.16
CA TYR A 444 4.79 -22.38 36.10
C TYR A 444 5.86 -21.47 35.46
N GLN A 445 6.75 -22.05 34.63
CA GLN A 445 7.70 -21.25 33.85
C GLN A 445 6.97 -20.32 32.86
N LEU A 446 5.96 -20.84 32.16
CA LEU A 446 5.14 -20.05 31.24
C LEU A 446 4.45 -18.91 31.99
N THR A 447 3.84 -19.18 33.14
CA THR A 447 3.19 -18.17 33.98
C THR A 447 4.17 -17.05 34.37
N HIS A 448 5.38 -17.40 34.79
CA HIS A 448 6.40 -16.40 35.12
C HIS A 448 6.81 -15.52 33.92
N VAL A 449 6.93 -16.13 32.74
CA VAL A 449 7.24 -15.40 31.50
C VAL A 449 6.09 -14.48 31.10
N VAL A 450 4.84 -14.94 31.25
CA VAL A 450 3.63 -14.14 31.00
C VAL A 450 3.59 -12.92 31.93
N GLU A 451 3.78 -13.11 33.24
CA GLU A 451 3.79 -12.01 34.22
C GLU A 451 4.87 -10.98 33.90
N THR A 452 6.07 -11.45 33.51
CA THR A 452 7.18 -10.57 33.12
C THR A 452 6.84 -9.77 31.85
N LEU A 453 6.25 -10.43 30.85
CA LEU A 453 5.83 -9.77 29.61
C LEU A 453 4.74 -8.74 29.87
N GLU A 454 3.77 -9.05 30.73
CA GLU A 454 2.69 -8.14 31.10
C GLU A 454 3.23 -6.89 31.81
N THR A 455 4.25 -7.04 32.67
CA THR A 455 4.92 -5.87 33.27
C THR A 455 5.67 -5.04 32.24
N ASP A 456 6.44 -5.67 31.34
CA ASP A 456 7.21 -4.98 30.29
C ASP A 456 6.26 -4.24 29.32
N LEU A 457 5.16 -4.88 28.94
CA LEU A 457 4.12 -4.34 28.06
C LEU A 457 3.48 -3.08 28.65
N ASN A 458 3.04 -3.15 29.92
CA ASN A 458 2.41 -2.01 30.58
C ASN A 458 3.37 -0.83 30.72
N GLU A 459 4.64 -1.07 31.04
CA GLU A 459 5.66 -0.02 31.10
C GLU A 459 5.89 0.63 29.74
N ALA A 460 6.06 -0.17 28.69
CA ALA A 460 6.29 0.32 27.33
C ALA A 460 5.08 1.09 26.78
N MET A 461 3.86 0.62 27.02
CA MET A 461 2.62 1.32 26.67
C MET A 461 2.52 2.69 27.36
N SER A 462 2.84 2.76 28.65
CA SER A 462 2.85 4.02 29.38
C SER A 462 3.85 5.02 28.79
N LYS A 463 5.05 4.57 28.44
CA LYS A 463 6.09 5.41 27.81
C LYS A 463 5.65 5.90 26.43
N PHE A 464 5.07 5.02 25.63
CA PHE A 464 4.59 5.35 24.30
C PHE A 464 3.46 6.40 24.33
N ASN A 465 2.53 6.29 25.27
CA ASN A 465 1.45 7.27 25.43
C ASN A 465 1.98 8.67 25.76
N VAL A 466 2.95 8.76 26.67
CA VAL A 466 3.62 10.04 27.00
C VAL A 466 4.32 10.60 25.76
N PHE A 467 5.02 9.75 25.00
CA PHE A 467 5.67 10.15 23.76
C PHE A 467 4.67 10.68 22.72
N GLN A 468 3.57 9.98 22.47
CA GLN A 468 2.51 10.44 21.56
C GLN A 468 1.90 11.77 22.00
N GLU A 469 1.68 11.97 23.29
CA GLU A 469 1.14 13.23 23.81
C GLU A 469 2.07 14.41 23.46
N THR A 470 3.39 14.24 23.63
CA THR A 470 4.36 15.30 23.28
C THR A 470 4.40 15.61 21.78
N ILE A 471 4.30 14.58 20.92
CA ILE A 471 4.19 14.77 19.45
C ILE A 471 2.90 15.50 19.08
N ASN A 472 1.78 15.11 19.70
CA ASN A 472 0.49 15.73 19.43
C ASN A 472 0.45 17.20 19.85
N GLN A 473 1.06 17.55 20.99
CA GLN A 473 1.22 18.94 21.42
C GLN A 473 2.05 19.75 20.41
N ALA A 474 3.19 19.23 19.96
CA ALA A 474 4.04 19.89 18.97
C ALA A 474 3.33 20.06 17.61
N THR A 475 2.60 19.04 17.17
CA THR A 475 1.84 19.06 15.92
C THR A 475 0.64 20.01 16.00
N ALA A 476 -0.03 20.08 17.15
CA ALA A 476 -1.11 21.03 17.37
C ALA A 476 -0.61 22.48 17.30
N LEU A 477 0.54 22.77 17.91
CA LEU A 477 1.16 24.10 17.87
C LEU A 477 1.50 24.50 16.43
N THR A 478 2.15 23.62 15.65
CA THR A 478 2.52 23.92 14.25
C THR A 478 1.29 24.10 13.37
N ARG A 479 0.24 23.27 13.54
CA ARG A 479 -1.05 23.42 12.84
C ARG A 479 -1.76 24.72 13.20
N GLN A 480 -1.76 25.12 14.48
CA GLN A 480 -2.36 26.37 14.90
C GLN A 480 -1.70 27.56 14.19
N ILE A 481 -0.36 27.62 14.22
CA ILE A 481 0.41 28.69 13.57
C ILE A 481 0.14 28.69 12.06
N SER A 482 0.11 27.51 11.42
CA SER A 482 -0.17 27.37 9.99
C SER A 482 -1.58 27.86 9.60
N ASN A 483 -2.58 27.56 10.43
CA ASN A 483 -3.96 28.01 10.21
C ASN A 483 -4.08 29.54 10.36
N GLU A 484 -3.44 30.12 11.38
CA GLU A 484 -3.40 31.57 11.57
C GLU A 484 -2.66 32.27 10.42
N TRP A 485 -1.57 31.67 9.92
CA TRP A 485 -0.84 32.13 8.73
C TRP A 485 -1.73 32.16 7.48
N ARG A 486 -2.38 31.02 7.15
CA ARG A 486 -3.31 30.92 6.01
C ARG A 486 -4.47 31.90 6.12
N TRP A 487 -4.94 32.17 7.33
CA TRP A 487 -5.98 33.17 7.56
C TRP A 487 -5.50 34.59 7.25
N LYS A 488 -4.27 34.96 7.66
CA LYS A 488 -3.65 36.25 7.30
C LYS A 488 -3.39 36.39 5.80
N GLU A 489 -3.04 35.30 5.12
CA GLU A 489 -2.94 35.26 3.65
C GLU A 489 -4.27 35.59 2.97
N ARG A 490 -5.35 34.91 3.39
CA ARG A 490 -6.70 35.10 2.84
C ARG A 490 -7.27 36.50 3.07
N LYS A 491 -7.00 37.11 4.22
CA LYS A 491 -7.48 38.47 4.55
C LYS A 491 -6.71 39.61 3.86
N ARG A 492 -5.68 39.32 3.05
CA ARG A 492 -4.87 40.33 2.35
C ARG A 492 -4.32 41.40 3.30
N THR A 493 -3.92 41.01 4.51
CA THR A 493 -3.27 41.92 5.48
C THR A 493 -1.99 42.51 4.90
N LYS A 494 -1.58 43.67 5.41
CA LYS A 494 -0.37 44.36 4.91
C LYS A 494 0.88 43.53 5.22
N LEU A 495 1.92 43.64 4.38
CA LEU A 495 3.17 42.89 4.56
C LEU A 495 3.86 43.14 5.92
N PRO A 496 3.88 44.35 6.50
CA PRO A 496 4.42 44.57 7.85
C PRO A 496 3.67 43.80 8.96
N GLU A 497 2.35 43.71 8.88
CA GLU A 497 1.51 42.96 9.85
C GLU A 497 1.68 41.44 9.74
N ARG A 498 2.12 40.96 8.57
CA ARG A 498 2.47 39.56 8.34
C ARG A 498 3.87 39.25 8.88
N LYS A 499 4.80 40.21 8.74
CA LYS A 499 6.15 40.13 9.29
C LYS A 499 6.12 40.01 10.82
N GLU A 500 5.41 40.91 11.49
CA GLU A 500 5.25 40.90 12.97
C GLU A 500 4.63 39.58 13.49
N PHE A 501 3.66 39.03 12.76
CA PHE A 501 3.08 37.73 13.10
C PHE A 501 4.10 36.60 13.00
N LEU A 502 4.92 36.56 11.94
CA LEU A 502 5.94 35.54 11.76
C LEU A 502 7.02 35.63 12.84
N GLU A 503 7.38 36.83 13.30
CA GLU A 503 8.29 37.01 14.43
C GLU A 503 7.74 36.36 15.71
N GLY A 504 6.49 36.66 16.06
CA GLY A 504 5.84 36.05 17.23
C GLY A 504 5.62 34.54 17.11
N ALA A 505 5.35 34.04 15.90
CA ALA A 505 5.25 32.60 15.62
C ALA A 505 6.60 31.89 15.77
N MET A 506 7.68 32.50 15.26
CA MET A 506 9.04 31.98 15.39
C MET A 506 9.53 31.99 16.84
N GLU A 507 9.17 33.01 17.63
CA GLU A 507 9.48 33.06 19.07
C GLU A 507 8.79 31.93 19.83
N LYS A 508 7.49 31.71 19.59
CA LYS A 508 6.73 30.59 20.20
C LYS A 508 7.32 29.23 19.84
N LEU A 509 7.67 29.03 18.57
CA LEU A 509 8.34 27.79 18.11
C LEU A 509 9.74 27.66 18.72
N GLY A 510 10.46 28.76 18.90
CA GLY A 510 11.78 28.79 19.55
C GLY A 510 11.71 28.36 21.02
N ILE A 511 10.77 28.90 21.79
CA ILE A 511 10.56 28.52 23.20
C ILE A 511 10.18 27.03 23.30
N ALA A 512 9.28 26.55 22.43
CA ALA A 512 8.92 25.13 22.39
C ALA A 512 10.10 24.23 21.99
N LEU A 513 10.99 24.72 21.11
CA LEU A 513 12.19 24.00 20.69
C LEU A 513 13.25 23.93 21.81
N GLU A 514 13.38 24.96 22.63
CA GLU A 514 14.28 24.97 23.80
C GLU A 514 13.83 24.03 24.91
N GLN A 515 12.52 23.81 25.03
CA GLN A 515 11.92 22.84 25.96
C GLN A 515 11.95 21.40 25.42
N ALA A 516 12.18 21.22 24.13
CA ALA A 516 12.23 19.90 23.49
C ALA A 516 13.60 19.24 23.65
N ASP A 517 13.60 17.92 23.79
CA ASP A 517 14.83 17.14 23.90
C ASP A 517 15.72 17.28 22.64
N PRO A 518 17.06 17.32 22.81
CA PRO A 518 18.00 17.67 21.74
C PRO A 518 18.06 16.67 20.56
N GLU A 519 17.61 15.43 20.74
CA GLU A 519 17.66 14.37 19.71
C GLU A 519 16.28 13.76 19.40
N GLY A 520 15.19 14.33 19.94
CA GLY A 520 13.84 13.77 19.80
C GLY A 520 13.11 14.15 18.51
N GLU A 521 12.12 13.35 18.13
CA GLU A 521 11.26 13.59 16.97
C GLU A 521 10.49 14.92 17.04
N VAL A 522 10.07 15.32 18.24
CA VAL A 522 9.45 16.62 18.52
C VAL A 522 10.33 17.78 18.03
N LYS A 523 11.64 17.71 18.25
CA LYS A 523 12.58 18.73 17.80
C LYS A 523 12.61 18.84 16.29
N ARG A 524 12.58 17.72 15.56
CA ARG A 524 12.57 17.68 14.09
C ARG A 524 11.32 18.36 13.52
N ILE A 525 10.16 18.09 14.12
CA ILE A 525 8.88 18.71 13.73
C ILE A 525 8.95 20.23 13.95
N LEU A 526 9.37 20.65 15.15
CA LEU A 526 9.46 22.06 15.51
C LEU A 526 10.52 22.82 14.70
N SER A 527 11.69 22.23 14.47
CA SER A 527 12.77 22.84 13.68
C SER A 527 12.39 22.95 12.20
N GLY A 528 11.73 21.94 11.65
CA GLY A 528 11.24 21.96 10.26
C GLY A 528 10.24 23.10 10.04
N ALA A 529 9.27 23.24 10.93
CA ALA A 529 8.32 24.34 10.89
C ALA A 529 9.00 25.71 11.05
N LEU A 530 9.95 25.83 11.99
CA LEU A 530 10.68 27.06 12.24
C LEU A 530 11.51 27.50 11.02
N ASP A 531 12.18 26.56 10.34
CA ASP A 531 12.95 26.85 9.12
C ASP A 531 12.06 27.27 7.95
N GLU A 532 10.86 26.69 7.81
CA GLU A 532 9.87 27.12 6.83
C GLU A 532 9.44 28.58 7.08
N TYR A 533 9.05 28.91 8.31
CA TYR A 533 8.64 30.27 8.66
C TYR A 533 9.79 31.28 8.55
N ARG A 534 11.04 30.89 8.85
CA ARG A 534 12.23 31.72 8.60
C ARG A 534 12.40 32.06 7.11
N ARG A 535 12.19 31.09 6.22
CA ARG A 535 12.27 31.33 4.77
C ARG A 535 11.22 32.35 4.34
N VAL A 536 9.96 32.16 4.74
CA VAL A 536 8.86 33.07 4.42
C VAL A 536 9.12 34.48 4.98
N TYR A 537 9.56 34.57 6.23
CA TYR A 537 9.95 35.83 6.86
C TYR A 537 11.03 36.55 6.05
N SER A 538 12.09 35.85 5.64
CA SER A 538 13.19 36.44 4.87
C SER A 538 12.76 36.99 3.50
N GLN A 539 11.76 36.35 2.86
CA GLN A 539 11.21 36.82 1.60
C GLN A 539 10.41 38.11 1.79
N ILE A 540 9.55 38.15 2.81
CA ILE A 540 8.75 39.33 3.14
C ILE A 540 9.65 40.50 3.54
N ASP A 541 10.67 40.24 4.35
CA ASP A 541 11.63 41.26 4.78
C ASP A 541 12.37 41.91 3.60
N ARG A 542 12.81 41.12 2.62
CA ARG A 542 13.41 41.65 1.38
C ARG A 542 12.45 42.54 0.60
N ILE A 543 11.19 42.13 0.46
CA ILE A 543 10.17 42.89 -0.28
C ILE A 543 9.85 44.21 0.43
N VAL A 544 9.69 44.18 1.75
CA VAL A 544 9.42 45.40 2.54
C VAL A 544 10.61 46.35 2.46
N THR A 545 11.84 45.83 2.54
CA THR A 545 13.05 46.66 2.48
C THR A 545 13.28 47.26 1.09
N SER A 546 12.99 46.53 0.00
CA SER A 546 13.09 47.07 -1.36
C SER A 546 12.02 48.12 -1.65
N TYR A 547 10.80 47.93 -1.14
CA TYR A 547 9.70 48.88 -1.33
C TYR A 547 9.97 50.23 -0.65
N VAL A 548 10.65 50.22 0.51
CA VAL A 548 11.09 51.44 1.20
C VAL A 548 12.23 52.13 0.45
N SER A 549 13.11 51.36 -0.23
CA SER A 549 14.22 51.91 -1.01
C SER A 549 13.80 52.55 -2.34
N GLU A 550 12.70 52.12 -2.96
CA GLU A 550 12.25 52.64 -4.27
C GLU A 550 11.47 53.97 -4.15
N GLN A 551 10.95 54.32 -2.97
CA GLN A 551 10.28 55.61 -2.76
C GLN A 551 11.27 56.79 -2.62
N ASP A 552 12.55 56.54 -2.34
CA ASP A 552 13.55 57.60 -2.07
C ASP A 552 14.27 58.16 -3.30
N THR A 553 14.04 57.64 -4.52
CA THR A 553 14.72 58.16 -5.73
C THR A 553 13.78 58.28 -6.94
N SER A 554 12.90 59.28 -6.95
CA SER A 554 12.07 59.57 -8.14
C SER A 554 12.82 60.27 -9.28
N PHE A 555 14.02 60.81 -9.02
CA PHE A 555 14.83 61.52 -10.02
C PHE A 555 16.25 60.97 -10.08
N THR A 556 16.73 60.70 -11.29
CA THR A 556 18.03 60.03 -11.51
C THR A 556 19.20 61.01 -11.58
N SER A 557 18.92 62.29 -11.85
CA SER A 557 19.92 63.34 -11.94
C SER A 557 19.42 64.68 -11.39
N LYS A 558 20.36 65.52 -10.96
CA LYS A 558 20.07 66.89 -10.50
C LYS A 558 19.46 67.76 -11.61
N GLU A 559 19.86 67.53 -12.86
CA GLU A 559 19.38 68.27 -14.03
C GLU A 559 17.92 67.92 -14.36
N GLU A 560 17.55 66.65 -14.28
CA GLU A 560 16.16 66.18 -14.45
C GLU A 560 15.24 66.69 -13.33
N ALA A 561 15.72 66.67 -12.08
CA ALA A 561 15.00 67.26 -10.96
C ALA A 561 14.83 68.78 -11.12
N GLN A 562 15.84 69.47 -11.65
CA GLN A 562 15.78 70.90 -11.92
C GLN A 562 14.77 71.25 -13.01
N GLU A 563 14.79 70.54 -14.13
CA GLU A 563 13.84 70.76 -15.23
C GLU A 563 12.39 70.50 -14.81
N ALA A 564 12.16 69.46 -14.00
CA ALA A 564 10.84 69.16 -13.43
C ALA A 564 10.36 70.25 -12.45
N ILE A 565 11.25 70.75 -11.58
CA ILE A 565 10.94 71.83 -10.64
C ILE A 565 10.68 73.14 -11.40
N ASP A 566 11.47 73.47 -12.42
CA ASP A 566 11.29 74.68 -13.23
C ASP A 566 9.98 74.61 -14.04
N GLY A 567 9.66 73.43 -14.59
CA GLY A 567 8.38 73.16 -15.23
C GLY A 567 7.20 73.36 -14.27
N LEU A 568 7.31 72.83 -13.04
CA LEU A 568 6.31 73.01 -11.99
C LEU A 568 6.15 74.50 -11.62
N LEU A 569 7.24 75.21 -11.34
CA LEU A 569 7.24 76.64 -11.03
C LEU A 569 6.67 77.51 -12.16
N SER A 570 6.78 77.07 -13.42
CA SER A 570 6.19 77.80 -14.55
C SER A 570 4.66 77.68 -14.65
N VAL A 571 4.09 76.57 -14.15
CA VAL A 571 2.65 76.26 -14.22
C VAL A 571 1.92 76.63 -12.93
N MET A 572 2.61 76.53 -11.79
CA MET A 572 2.02 76.75 -10.46
C MET A 572 1.34 78.12 -10.28
N PRO A 573 1.90 79.26 -10.72
CA PRO A 573 1.23 80.55 -10.60
C PRO A 573 -0.15 80.58 -11.29
N LYS A 574 -0.27 79.96 -12.47
CA LYS A 574 -1.53 79.87 -13.22
C LYS A 574 -2.54 78.94 -12.52
N LYS A 575 -2.06 77.88 -11.89
CA LYS A 575 -2.89 76.94 -11.11
C LYS A 575 -3.41 77.60 -9.83
N ILE A 576 -2.58 78.41 -9.15
CA ILE A 576 -2.97 79.17 -7.96
C ILE A 576 -3.98 80.26 -8.33
N GLU A 577 -3.81 80.96 -9.46
CA GLU A 577 -4.81 81.91 -9.97
C GLU A 577 -6.14 81.21 -10.33
N ALA A 578 -6.09 80.01 -10.90
CA ALA A 578 -7.27 79.23 -11.24
C ALA A 578 -8.07 78.78 -10.01
N LEU A 579 -7.43 78.55 -8.84
CA LEU A 579 -8.14 78.25 -7.59
C LEU A 579 -9.14 79.34 -7.19
N GLN A 580 -8.87 80.61 -7.55
CA GLN A 580 -9.76 81.74 -7.26
C GLN A 580 -11.01 81.76 -8.14
N THR A 581 -11.02 81.00 -9.23
CA THR A 581 -12.13 80.92 -10.19
C THR A 581 -13.06 79.72 -9.99
N ILE A 582 -12.74 78.83 -9.04
CA ILE A 582 -13.54 77.65 -8.72
C ILE A 582 -14.64 78.06 -7.73
N GLU A 583 -15.91 77.93 -8.14
CA GLU A 583 -17.07 78.27 -7.31
C GLU A 583 -17.41 77.18 -6.28
N ASP A 584 -17.03 75.91 -6.52
CA ASP A 584 -17.26 74.78 -5.60
C ASP A 584 -16.15 74.68 -4.55
N GLU A 585 -16.53 74.85 -3.29
CA GLU A 585 -15.62 74.82 -2.13
C GLU A 585 -14.94 73.46 -1.95
N THR A 586 -15.62 72.36 -2.31
CA THR A 586 -15.07 71.00 -2.15
C THR A 586 -14.04 70.66 -3.24
N GLU A 587 -14.27 71.11 -4.47
CA GLU A 587 -13.28 70.99 -5.55
C GLU A 587 -12.09 71.92 -5.32
N ARG A 588 -12.34 73.12 -4.78
CA ARG A 588 -11.28 74.07 -4.40
C ARG A 588 -10.36 73.47 -3.34
N ASP A 589 -10.90 72.90 -2.27
CA ASP A 589 -10.12 72.26 -1.20
C ASP A 589 -9.33 71.04 -1.70
N LEU A 590 -9.88 70.29 -2.66
CA LEU A 590 -9.21 69.13 -3.25
C LEU A 590 -8.04 69.56 -4.16
N GLU A 591 -8.24 70.56 -4.99
CA GLU A 591 -7.17 71.12 -5.83
C GLU A 591 -6.11 71.85 -4.99
N GLU A 592 -6.49 72.52 -3.91
CA GLU A 592 -5.55 73.12 -2.96
C GLU A 592 -4.64 72.05 -2.33
N LYS A 593 -5.22 70.94 -1.87
CA LYS A 593 -4.44 69.79 -1.35
C LYS A 593 -3.53 69.16 -2.40
N ARG A 594 -3.98 69.05 -3.66
CA ARG A 594 -3.16 68.51 -4.76
C ARG A 594 -1.96 69.42 -5.04
N ILE A 595 -2.19 70.74 -5.09
CA ILE A 595 -1.11 71.70 -5.31
C ILE A 595 -0.13 71.71 -4.12
N ALA A 596 -0.63 71.66 -2.89
CA ALA A 596 0.20 71.57 -1.69
C ALA A 596 1.08 70.31 -1.68
N THR A 597 0.49 69.15 -1.98
CA THR A 597 1.23 67.87 -2.05
C THR A 597 2.33 67.91 -3.13
N ALA A 598 2.04 68.48 -4.30
CA ALA A 598 3.01 68.60 -5.39
C ALA A 598 4.16 69.57 -5.04
N LEU A 599 3.89 70.66 -4.32
CA LEU A 599 4.91 71.59 -3.85
C LEU A 599 5.75 70.99 -2.72
N GLU A 600 5.17 70.19 -1.82
CA GLU A 600 5.92 69.47 -0.76
C GLU A 600 6.90 68.46 -1.38
N GLN A 601 6.45 67.65 -2.34
CA GLN A 601 7.31 66.71 -3.07
C GLN A 601 8.44 67.44 -3.82
N ALA A 602 8.15 68.59 -4.44
CA ALA A 602 9.16 69.41 -5.09
C ALA A 602 10.18 69.99 -4.10
N LEU A 603 9.74 70.37 -2.89
CA LEU A 603 10.60 70.92 -1.84
C LEU A 603 11.52 69.86 -1.23
N GLU A 604 11.01 68.64 -0.97
CA GLU A 604 11.81 67.49 -0.55
C GLU A 604 12.88 67.13 -1.60
N THR A 605 12.47 67.10 -2.88
CA THR A 605 13.39 66.87 -4.01
C THR A 605 14.47 67.95 -4.09
N ALA A 606 14.10 69.23 -3.99
CA ALA A 606 15.05 70.35 -4.02
C ALA A 606 16.06 70.28 -2.84
N ASN A 607 15.60 69.86 -1.66
CA ASN A 607 16.46 69.67 -0.48
C ASN A 607 17.43 68.49 -0.67
N MET A 608 16.97 67.37 -1.23
CA MET A 608 17.79 66.21 -1.54
C MET A 608 18.95 66.56 -2.49
N PHE A 609 18.69 67.37 -3.52
CA PHE A 609 19.70 67.83 -4.49
C PHE A 609 20.43 69.14 -4.11
N LYS A 610 20.19 69.68 -2.89
CA LYS A 610 20.79 70.91 -2.35
C LYS A 610 20.58 72.16 -3.23
N MET A 611 19.37 72.32 -3.77
CA MET A 611 18.98 73.36 -4.72
C MET A 611 18.40 74.60 -4.03
N LYS A 612 19.27 75.47 -3.51
CA LYS A 612 18.88 76.59 -2.62
C LYS A 612 18.03 77.68 -3.29
N ALA A 613 18.16 77.88 -4.60
CA ALA A 613 17.41 78.94 -5.29
C ALA A 613 15.98 78.49 -5.57
N GLU A 614 15.85 77.24 -6.01
CA GLU A 614 14.62 76.56 -6.38
C GLU A 614 13.78 76.24 -5.13
N SER A 615 14.39 75.80 -4.03
CA SER A 615 13.70 75.66 -2.74
C SER A 615 13.07 76.98 -2.27
N LYS A 616 13.76 78.13 -2.45
CA LYS A 616 13.20 79.44 -2.09
C LYS A 616 12.04 79.85 -2.99
N ALA A 617 12.12 79.55 -4.29
CA ALA A 617 11.05 79.82 -5.24
C ALA A 617 9.80 78.97 -4.92
N ILE A 618 9.97 77.67 -4.66
CA ILE A 618 8.89 76.76 -4.24
C ILE A 618 8.24 77.26 -2.95
N GLN A 619 9.05 77.66 -1.97
CA GLN A 619 8.54 78.14 -0.68
C GLN A 619 7.75 79.46 -0.81
N THR A 620 8.15 80.32 -1.74
CA THR A 620 7.41 81.57 -2.06
C THR A 620 6.03 81.27 -2.67
N GLU A 621 5.92 80.24 -3.52
CA GLU A 621 4.62 79.81 -4.06
C GLU A 621 3.78 79.05 -3.03
N PHE A 622 4.42 78.29 -2.13
CA PHE A 622 3.76 77.59 -1.03
C PHE A 622 3.09 78.56 -0.04
N GLU A 623 3.73 79.70 0.24
CA GLU A 623 3.20 80.75 1.10
C GLU A 623 1.96 81.46 0.51
N LYS A 624 1.74 81.41 -0.80
CA LYS A 624 0.54 82.00 -1.44
C LYS A 624 -0.72 81.14 -1.28
N ILE A 625 -0.54 79.86 -0.99
CA ILE A 625 -1.63 78.90 -0.80
C ILE A 625 -1.98 78.79 0.68
N ARG A 626 -1.00 78.97 1.57
CA ARG A 626 -1.23 78.93 3.00
C ARG A 626 -2.07 80.15 3.43
N PRO A 627 -3.26 79.99 4.02
CA PRO A 627 -4.01 81.13 4.53
C PRO A 627 -3.18 81.86 5.60
N GLN A 628 -3.09 83.20 5.50
CA GLN A 628 -2.55 84.02 6.58
C GLN A 628 -3.37 83.75 7.84
N GLU A 629 -2.77 83.09 8.84
CA GLU A 629 -3.29 83.10 10.20
C GLU A 629 -3.33 84.56 10.66
N GLN A 630 -4.52 85.18 10.60
CA GLN A 630 -4.76 86.40 11.34
C GLN A 630 -4.52 86.08 12.82
N PRO A 631 -3.76 86.93 13.56
CA PRO A 631 -3.54 86.68 14.97
C PRO A 631 -4.89 86.75 15.69
N ARG A 632 -5.35 85.62 16.22
CA ARG A 632 -6.44 85.61 17.19
C ARG A 632 -5.99 86.48 18.36
N LYS A 633 -6.73 87.57 18.59
CA LYS A 633 -6.65 88.34 19.83
C LYS A 633 -6.69 87.37 21.01
N SER A 634 -5.70 87.51 21.88
CA SER A 634 -5.73 87.01 23.24
C SER A 634 -6.90 87.67 23.97
N ASP A 635 -7.98 86.94 24.17
CA ASP A 635 -8.86 87.21 25.31
C ASP A 635 -8.17 86.57 26.52
N GLU A 636 -7.34 87.37 27.17
CA GLU A 636 -7.10 87.29 28.61
C GLU A 636 -8.36 87.80 29.32
N ASP A 637 -8.62 87.18 30.47
CA ASP A 637 -9.46 87.61 31.60
C ASP A 637 -10.89 87.06 31.77
N GLU A 638 -11.02 86.41 32.94
CA GLU A 638 -12.15 85.93 33.76
C GLU A 638 -12.81 84.57 33.48
#